data_AF-A0A1Q5LED6-F1
#
_entry.id   AF-A0A1Q5LED6-F1
#
_cell.length_a   1.000
_cell.length_b   1.000
_cell.length_c   1.000
_cell.angle_alpha   90.00
_cell.angle_beta   90.00
_cell.angle_gamma   90.00
#
_symmetry.space_group_name_H-M   'P 1'
#
loop_
_entity.id
_entity.type
_entity.pdbx_description
1 polymer ?
#
loop_
_entity_poly.entity_id
_entity_poly.type
_entity_poly.pdbx_seq_one_letter_code
_entity_poly.pdbx_strand_id
1 'polypeptide(L)'
;MEHGTEALHGTPLEVRQIRAALLREFVGLLDMTDVTTGSPAQRERAFLSRTLAAKAVQLVADCTAAEAAAAVVDGADDQGVDAVFVSPATTEIWLVQAKWSEQGTARLDSVAVQQLLHGVQQLLDFRYDQFNARFQQLVPKMDALLSEAALRVHLVFAALGDEGISLEADDLLHEGVREFNRFGELLDFRILGVPDFHAIVRRESLPEPATITATLSDGWHMNSTPYQTYLGTVSAEELAGWYEQFGMRLFDQNVRFPLGATDVNATMVDSLLNAPQEFWYLNNGITVLCDSVRTTYVARRAQGQPVRLELGNARVVNGAQTVAAARQAYEQEPQAVADALVAVRLICLDGAPNDLAQRITRATNTQNHVEARDFAALDPQQELIRQDLALSLGKSYVLKRGGPEPSPAAGCTMAEAALALTCAYPDAALLARYQADGDVLWRRGSGGFYSRLFDNRPGALQIWRSVNMLRQVRDELAVLADGLEGRERVVADRAELLVAHAVFQLIGGDGIDEPGDDWEARGQGAVKRTVEVLVALTDNLDARYGQHAFLTRILRDEQSCRHLVSDVLQTLQHGAGRRLVAPPRPNRGRRPNAVPLLVQHRLIDDGAQLIYRPGTVTERDAVSEWLSGGPERYLATWVNDARKPLIWALDGQCYSPSGLVLRIWERAEWAEQPAAVQGTRRWYLPGEGTLADLAGELLADMEAAGDGPGVE
;
A
#
# COMPACT_ATOMS: atom_id res chain seq x y z
N MET A 1 -37.40 -25.64 22.32
CA MET A 1 -37.36 -24.19 22.55
C MET A 1 -36.14 -23.68 21.80
N GLU A 2 -36.34 -23.51 20.50
CA GLU A 2 -35.46 -22.77 19.62
C GLU A 2 -35.76 -21.28 19.86
N HIS A 3 -34.77 -20.51 20.26
CA HIS A 3 -34.70 -19.06 20.05
C HIS A 3 -33.26 -18.61 20.35
N GLY A 4 -32.65 -17.90 19.40
CA GLY A 4 -31.56 -16.97 19.71
C GLY A 4 -30.18 -17.28 19.14
N THR A 5 -30.06 -17.89 17.97
CA THR A 5 -28.84 -17.81 17.13
C THR A 5 -29.19 -17.07 15.84
N GLU A 6 -29.42 -15.76 15.95
CA GLU A 6 -29.26 -14.87 14.79
C GLU A 6 -27.83 -14.38 14.78
N ALA A 7 -27.09 -14.83 13.76
CA ALA A 7 -25.73 -14.43 13.49
C ALA A 7 -25.68 -12.90 13.26
N LEU A 8 -24.90 -12.22 14.09
CA LEU A 8 -24.46 -10.85 13.88
C LEU A 8 -23.56 -10.82 12.63
N HIS A 9 -24.15 -10.54 11.47
CA HIS A 9 -23.39 -10.21 10.26
C HIS A 9 -22.82 -8.78 10.40
N GLY A 10 -21.49 -8.67 10.34
CA GLY A 10 -20.75 -7.41 10.47
C GLY A 10 -21.13 -6.39 9.40
N THR A 11 -20.92 -5.10 9.71
CA THR A 11 -21.18 -3.95 8.83
C THR A 11 -20.66 -4.20 7.40
N PRO A 12 -21.49 -3.97 6.36
CA PRO A 12 -21.06 -4.10 4.97
C PRO A 12 -19.81 -3.28 4.66
N LEU A 13 -18.93 -3.81 3.82
CA LEU A 13 -17.63 -3.20 3.50
C LEU A 13 -17.79 -1.78 2.95
N GLU A 14 -18.77 -1.60 2.07
CA GLU A 14 -19.13 -0.35 1.42
C GLU A 14 -19.50 0.72 2.46
N VAL A 15 -20.29 0.35 3.47
CA VAL A 15 -20.69 1.24 4.57
C VAL A 15 -19.49 1.62 5.43
N ARG A 16 -18.56 0.69 5.70
CA ARG A 16 -17.31 1.00 6.42
C ARG A 16 -16.44 1.99 5.66
N GLN A 17 -16.32 1.82 4.34
CA GLN A 17 -15.54 2.70 3.47
C GLN A 17 -16.15 4.10 3.39
N ILE A 18 -17.48 4.20 3.25
CA ILE A 18 -18.20 5.47 3.27
C ILE A 18 -18.04 6.16 4.62
N ARG A 19 -18.20 5.43 5.74
CA ARG A 19 -17.97 5.97 7.09
C ARG A 19 -16.58 6.61 7.21
N ALA A 20 -15.53 5.88 6.82
CA ALA A 20 -14.17 6.36 6.95
C ALA A 20 -13.88 7.59 6.06
N ALA A 21 -14.47 7.66 4.87
CA ALA A 21 -14.37 8.82 4.00
C ALA A 21 -15.07 10.05 4.60
N LEU A 22 -16.31 9.89 5.09
CA LEU A 22 -17.08 10.97 5.72
C LEU A 22 -16.35 11.55 6.94
N LEU A 23 -15.79 10.68 7.80
CA LEU A 23 -14.99 11.08 8.95
C LEU A 23 -13.74 11.87 8.52
N ARG A 24 -13.09 11.47 7.42
CA ARG A 24 -11.86 12.14 6.97
C ARG A 24 -12.14 13.53 6.41
N GLU A 25 -13.23 13.69 5.67
CA GLU A 25 -13.54 14.90 4.91
C GLU A 25 -14.21 15.99 5.77
N PHE A 26 -15.14 15.63 6.64
CA PHE A 26 -16.00 16.59 7.34
C PHE A 26 -15.64 16.83 8.81
N VAL A 27 -14.61 16.17 9.34
CA VAL A 27 -14.13 16.43 10.71
C VAL A 27 -13.68 17.89 10.82
N GLY A 28 -14.29 18.61 11.77
CA GLY A 28 -14.03 20.02 12.02
C GLY A 28 -14.80 21.00 11.15
N LEU A 29 -15.62 20.54 10.19
CA LEU A 29 -16.43 21.40 9.32
C LEU A 29 -17.90 21.51 9.75
N LEU A 30 -18.42 20.51 10.47
CA LEU A 30 -19.82 20.49 10.92
C LEU A 30 -19.99 21.06 12.32
N ASP A 31 -21.08 21.81 12.50
CA ASP A 31 -21.51 22.28 13.82
C ASP A 31 -22.13 21.11 14.62
N MET A 32 -21.52 20.80 15.76
CA MET A 32 -21.96 19.77 16.71
C MET A 32 -22.25 20.36 18.11
N THR A 33 -22.41 21.68 18.21
CA THR A 33 -22.56 22.40 19.49
C THR A 33 -23.88 22.14 20.20
N ASP A 34 -24.91 21.69 19.49
CA ASP A 34 -26.24 21.34 19.98
C ASP A 34 -26.33 19.90 20.54
N VAL A 35 -25.36 19.05 20.19
CA VAL A 35 -25.27 17.66 20.67
C VAL A 35 -24.41 17.60 21.95
N THR A 36 -24.90 18.21 23.02
CA THR A 36 -24.16 18.35 24.30
C THR A 36 -24.39 17.21 25.29
N THR A 37 -25.49 16.48 25.17
CA THR A 37 -25.91 15.43 26.12
C THR A 37 -26.23 14.12 25.40
N GLY A 38 -25.30 13.17 25.47
CA GLY A 38 -25.46 11.83 24.88
C GLY A 38 -24.23 10.96 25.13
N SER A 39 -24.37 9.64 24.98
CA SER A 39 -23.22 8.73 24.99
C SER A 39 -22.31 9.03 23.78
N PRO A 40 -21.00 8.68 23.82
CA PRO A 40 -20.10 8.86 22.68
C PRO A 40 -20.65 8.29 21.37
N ALA A 41 -21.34 7.14 21.44
CA ALA A 41 -21.98 6.50 20.30
C ALA A 41 -23.16 7.31 19.73
N GLN A 42 -23.96 7.96 20.57
CA GLN A 42 -25.06 8.83 20.11
C GLN A 42 -24.52 10.08 19.40
N ARG A 43 -23.45 10.66 19.93
CA ARG A 43 -22.79 11.82 19.32
C ARG A 43 -22.18 11.47 17.97
N GLU A 44 -21.57 10.30 17.87
CA GLU A 44 -21.03 9.79 16.62
C GLU A 44 -22.14 9.52 15.59
N ARG A 45 -23.25 8.91 15.99
CA ARG A 45 -24.38 8.67 15.08
C ARG A 45 -24.97 9.98 14.53
N ALA A 46 -25.12 10.99 15.39
CA ALA A 46 -25.57 12.33 14.95
C ALA A 46 -24.57 12.97 13.97
N PHE A 47 -23.27 12.88 14.26
CA PHE A 47 -22.22 13.33 13.35
C PHE A 47 -22.32 12.63 11.99
N LEU A 48 -22.45 11.30 11.98
CA LEU A 48 -22.55 10.52 10.74
C LEU A 48 -23.78 10.89 9.91
N SER A 49 -24.94 11.12 10.55
CA SER A 49 -26.15 11.58 9.85
C SER A 49 -25.92 12.95 9.17
N ARG A 50 -25.32 13.90 9.89
CA ARG A 50 -24.98 15.23 9.35
C ARG A 50 -23.95 15.18 8.22
N THR A 51 -22.92 14.35 8.36
CA THR A 51 -21.93 14.16 7.29
C THR A 51 -22.54 13.54 6.05
N LEU A 52 -23.51 12.62 6.21
CA LEU A 52 -24.22 12.02 5.09
C LEU A 52 -25.06 13.06 4.35
N ALA A 53 -25.77 13.93 5.07
CA ALA A 53 -26.51 15.05 4.47
C ALA A 53 -25.58 16.01 3.71
N ALA A 54 -24.45 16.41 4.32
CA ALA A 54 -23.45 17.25 3.66
C ALA A 54 -22.88 16.58 2.40
N LYS A 55 -22.50 15.29 2.48
CA LYS A 55 -22.00 14.57 1.31
C LYS A 55 -23.05 14.51 0.20
N ALA A 56 -24.31 14.24 0.54
CA ALA A 56 -25.40 14.25 -0.44
C ALA A 56 -25.53 15.60 -1.15
N VAL A 57 -25.46 16.73 -0.42
CA VAL A 57 -25.42 18.08 -1.02
C VAL A 57 -24.25 18.22 -1.99
N GLN A 58 -23.06 17.81 -1.56
CA GLN A 58 -21.85 17.86 -2.39
C GLN A 58 -22.02 17.07 -3.70
N LEU A 59 -22.65 15.89 -3.63
CA LEU A 59 -22.88 15.02 -4.78
C LEU A 59 -23.83 15.62 -5.81
N VAL A 60 -24.90 16.27 -5.37
CA VAL A 60 -25.96 16.74 -6.26
C VAL A 60 -25.73 18.16 -6.77
N ALA A 61 -25.02 18.99 -5.98
CA ALA A 61 -24.81 20.40 -6.28
C ALA A 61 -23.38 20.75 -6.73
N ASP A 62 -22.47 19.77 -6.79
CA ASP A 62 -21.07 19.94 -7.22
C ASP A 62 -20.34 21.11 -6.51
N CYS A 63 -20.49 21.17 -5.19
CA CYS A 63 -19.93 22.24 -4.36
C CYS A 63 -18.76 21.74 -3.49
N THR A 64 -18.09 22.66 -2.78
CA THR A 64 -16.99 22.30 -1.88
C THR A 64 -17.50 21.66 -0.59
N ALA A 65 -16.65 20.87 0.10
CA ALA A 65 -17.00 20.26 1.38
C ALA A 65 -17.40 21.30 2.46
N ALA A 66 -16.80 22.49 2.44
CA ALA A 66 -17.14 23.57 3.37
C ALA A 66 -18.52 24.18 3.08
N GLU A 67 -18.87 24.38 1.81
CA GLU A 67 -20.20 24.86 1.40
C GLU A 67 -21.28 23.82 1.70
N ALA A 68 -21.00 22.55 1.43
CA ALA A 68 -21.88 21.44 1.76
C ALA A 68 -22.10 21.30 3.28
N ALA A 69 -21.07 21.49 4.10
CA ALA A 69 -21.18 21.48 5.56
C ALA A 69 -22.04 22.66 6.08
N ALA A 70 -21.89 23.85 5.48
CA ALA A 70 -22.68 25.02 5.82
C ALA A 70 -24.17 24.91 5.44
N ALA A 71 -24.50 24.00 4.51
CA ALA A 71 -25.88 23.70 4.11
C ALA A 71 -26.63 22.81 5.11
N VAL A 72 -25.93 22.16 6.05
CA VAL A 72 -26.56 21.25 7.02
C VAL A 72 -27.34 22.03 8.08
N VAL A 73 -28.63 21.72 8.19
CA VAL A 73 -29.56 22.33 9.15
C VAL A 73 -30.13 21.32 10.15
N ASP A 74 -29.83 20.02 10.00
CA ASP A 74 -30.22 18.92 10.90
C ASP A 74 -30.13 19.31 12.38
N GLY A 75 -31.22 19.08 13.12
CA GLY A 75 -31.34 19.44 14.52
C GLY A 75 -32.79 19.42 15.00
N ALA A 76 -33.04 19.86 16.24
CA ALA A 76 -34.41 20.05 16.68
C ALA A 76 -35.13 21.07 15.78
N ASP A 77 -36.41 20.83 15.47
CA ASP A 77 -37.27 21.70 14.67
C ASP A 77 -36.73 21.99 13.25
N ASP A 78 -36.13 20.99 12.59
CA ASP A 78 -35.68 21.06 11.19
C ASP A 78 -36.78 20.75 10.16
N GLN A 79 -37.97 20.38 10.62
CA GLN A 79 -39.14 20.02 9.82
C GLN A 79 -38.86 18.92 8.77
N GLY A 80 -37.95 17.99 9.08
CA GLY A 80 -37.60 16.87 8.19
C GLY A 80 -36.66 17.24 7.04
N VAL A 81 -36.05 18.42 7.08
CA VAL A 81 -35.03 18.87 6.13
C VAL A 81 -33.68 18.87 6.85
N ASP A 82 -32.77 17.97 6.49
CA ASP A 82 -31.48 17.83 7.18
C ASP A 82 -30.42 18.76 6.57
N ALA A 83 -30.53 19.09 5.29
CA ALA A 83 -29.69 20.10 4.65
C ALA A 83 -30.44 20.88 3.55
N VAL A 84 -30.07 22.16 3.39
CA VAL A 84 -30.60 23.06 2.36
C VAL A 84 -29.43 23.71 1.63
N PHE A 85 -29.31 23.45 0.34
CA PHE A 85 -28.32 24.11 -0.50
C PHE A 85 -29.00 24.99 -1.53
N VAL A 86 -28.55 26.24 -1.59
CA VAL A 86 -29.06 27.26 -2.48
C VAL A 86 -27.94 27.59 -3.46
N SER A 87 -28.13 27.24 -4.74
CA SER A 87 -27.09 27.43 -5.73
C SER A 87 -26.84 28.92 -6.01
N PRO A 88 -25.59 29.40 -5.92
CA PRO A 88 -25.26 30.78 -6.27
C PRO A 88 -25.21 31.01 -7.79
N ALA A 89 -25.16 29.94 -8.60
CA ALA A 89 -24.97 30.00 -10.05
C ALA A 89 -26.21 29.60 -10.87
N THR A 90 -27.14 28.84 -10.26
CA THR A 90 -28.36 28.32 -10.90
C THR A 90 -29.59 28.69 -10.06
N THR A 91 -30.77 28.73 -10.67
CA THR A 91 -32.04 28.97 -9.97
C THR A 91 -32.58 27.68 -9.35
N GLU A 92 -31.75 27.03 -8.52
CA GLU A 92 -32.00 25.70 -7.97
C GLU A 92 -31.82 25.67 -6.46
N ILE A 93 -32.74 24.99 -5.78
CA ILE A 93 -32.69 24.71 -4.33
C ILE A 93 -32.66 23.19 -4.14
N TRP A 94 -31.74 22.70 -3.34
CA TRP A 94 -31.64 21.29 -2.97
C TRP A 94 -32.05 21.12 -1.51
N LEU A 95 -33.05 20.27 -1.27
CA LEU A 95 -33.53 19.91 0.07
C LEU A 95 -33.19 18.45 0.32
N VAL A 96 -32.35 18.20 1.31
CA VAL A 96 -31.82 16.87 1.58
C VAL A 96 -32.40 16.33 2.87
N GLN A 97 -32.83 15.07 2.85
CA GLN A 97 -33.09 14.28 4.03
C GLN A 97 -32.14 13.06 4.05
N ALA A 98 -31.43 12.84 5.14
CA ALA A 98 -30.39 11.84 5.28
C ALA A 98 -30.67 10.86 6.44
N LYS A 99 -30.36 9.58 6.23
CA LYS A 99 -30.53 8.54 7.25
C LYS A 99 -29.36 7.57 7.29
N TRP A 100 -28.62 7.60 8.39
CA TRP A 100 -27.48 6.72 8.65
C TRP A 100 -27.90 5.40 9.34
N SER A 101 -27.38 4.26 8.84
CA SER A 101 -27.41 2.95 9.53
C SER A 101 -26.03 2.30 9.50
N GLU A 102 -25.55 1.87 10.67
CA GLU A 102 -24.28 1.13 10.81
C GLU A 102 -24.31 -0.26 10.18
N GLN A 103 -25.50 -0.81 9.92
CA GLN A 103 -25.67 -2.14 9.32
C GLN A 103 -25.98 -2.06 7.82
N GLY A 104 -26.06 -0.87 7.23
CA GLY A 104 -26.49 -0.73 5.83
C GLY A 104 -27.96 -1.08 5.63
N THR A 105 -28.80 -0.82 6.65
CA THR A 105 -30.23 -1.16 6.65
C THR A 105 -31.13 0.07 6.68
N ALA A 106 -30.57 1.28 6.49
CA ALA A 106 -31.39 2.48 6.48
C ALA A 106 -32.33 2.46 5.27
N ARG A 107 -33.62 2.71 5.51
CA ARG A 107 -34.63 2.84 4.47
C ARG A 107 -35.35 4.17 4.57
N LEU A 108 -35.81 4.65 3.42
CA LEU A 108 -36.77 5.73 3.34
C LEU A 108 -38.16 5.19 3.65
N ASP A 109 -38.74 5.65 4.74
CA ASP A 109 -40.09 5.28 5.17
C ASP A 109 -41.09 6.41 4.87
N SER A 110 -42.38 6.09 4.94
CA SER A 110 -43.45 7.05 4.65
C SER A 110 -43.45 8.25 5.60
N VAL A 111 -42.97 8.08 6.83
CA VAL A 111 -42.87 9.16 7.84
C VAL A 111 -41.85 10.20 7.40
N ALA A 112 -40.66 9.74 7.01
CA ALA A 112 -39.59 10.57 6.47
C ALA A 112 -40.04 11.39 5.25
N VAL A 113 -40.72 10.75 4.28
CA VAL A 113 -41.24 11.45 3.09
C VAL A 113 -42.30 12.49 3.47
N GLN A 114 -43.23 12.15 4.36
CA GLN A 114 -44.26 13.09 4.83
C GLN A 114 -43.65 14.31 5.53
N GLN A 115 -42.64 14.10 6.36
CA GLN A 115 -41.94 15.20 7.04
C GLN A 115 -41.25 16.11 6.03
N LEU A 116 -40.52 15.56 5.06
CA LEU A 116 -39.85 16.38 4.04
C LEU A 116 -40.87 17.17 3.19
N LEU A 117 -41.94 16.51 2.72
CA LEU A 117 -42.99 17.20 1.95
C LEU A 117 -43.69 18.28 2.77
N HIS A 118 -43.87 18.06 4.08
CA HIS A 118 -44.37 19.09 4.98
C HIS A 118 -43.39 20.26 5.07
N GLY A 119 -42.09 20.01 5.25
CA GLY A 119 -41.06 21.04 5.21
C GLY A 119 -41.07 21.85 3.91
N VAL A 120 -41.24 21.20 2.76
CA VAL A 120 -41.38 21.86 1.46
C VAL A 120 -42.61 22.76 1.42
N GLN A 121 -43.75 22.29 1.93
CA GLN A 121 -44.96 23.10 2.01
C GLN A 121 -44.74 24.35 2.88
N GLN A 122 -44.10 24.20 4.04
CA GLN A 122 -43.80 25.32 4.93
C GLN A 122 -42.88 26.35 4.26
N LEU A 123 -41.90 25.88 3.50
CA LEU A 123 -40.99 26.71 2.73
C LEU A 123 -41.71 27.52 1.64
N LEU A 124 -42.58 26.87 0.87
CA LEU A 124 -43.33 27.51 -0.22
C LEU A 124 -44.45 28.44 0.29
N ASP A 125 -44.97 28.18 1.50
CA ASP A 125 -45.93 29.05 2.19
C ASP A 125 -45.26 30.24 2.90
N PHE A 126 -43.93 30.41 2.78
CA PHE A 126 -43.12 31.43 3.49
C PHE A 126 -43.24 31.36 5.03
N ARG A 127 -43.54 30.16 5.58
CA ARG A 127 -43.68 29.91 7.03
C ARG A 127 -42.37 29.45 7.65
N TYR A 128 -41.37 30.34 7.63
CA TYR A 128 -40.05 30.04 8.15
C TYR A 128 -39.97 29.98 9.67
N ASP A 129 -40.92 30.57 10.40
CA ASP A 129 -40.93 30.68 11.87
C ASP A 129 -40.86 29.34 12.62
N GLN A 130 -41.18 28.24 11.92
CA GLN A 130 -41.20 26.89 12.47
C GLN A 130 -39.87 26.13 12.27
N PHE A 131 -38.92 26.73 11.54
CA PHE A 131 -37.61 26.13 11.31
C PHE A 131 -36.55 26.66 12.29
N ASN A 132 -35.58 25.80 12.60
CA ASN A 132 -34.51 26.11 13.53
C ASN A 132 -33.58 27.25 13.09
N ALA A 133 -32.72 27.69 14.02
CA ALA A 133 -31.82 28.82 13.82
C ALA A 133 -30.79 28.62 12.69
N ARG A 134 -30.44 27.38 12.33
CA ARG A 134 -29.55 27.09 11.19
C ARG A 134 -30.25 27.37 9.88
N PHE A 135 -31.49 26.91 9.74
CA PHE A 135 -32.32 27.19 8.58
C PHE A 135 -32.56 28.69 8.40
N GLN A 136 -32.82 29.43 9.49
CA GLN A 136 -33.02 30.89 9.43
C GLN A 136 -31.87 31.65 8.77
N GLN A 137 -30.64 31.14 8.83
CA GLN A 137 -29.48 31.79 8.20
C GLN A 137 -29.53 31.73 6.66
N LEU A 138 -30.28 30.77 6.10
CA LEU A 138 -30.41 30.56 4.66
C LEU A 138 -31.62 31.27 4.05
N VAL A 139 -32.60 31.66 4.87
CA VAL A 139 -33.85 32.33 4.45
C VAL A 139 -33.60 33.53 3.52
N PRO A 140 -32.66 34.46 3.78
CA PRO A 140 -32.45 35.61 2.89
C PRO A 140 -32.04 35.20 1.46
N LYS A 141 -31.31 34.09 1.32
CA LYS A 141 -30.92 33.56 0.00
C LYS A 141 -32.08 32.86 -0.68
N MET A 142 -32.91 32.17 0.09
CA MET A 142 -34.09 31.45 -0.42
C MET A 142 -35.18 32.40 -0.89
N ASP A 143 -35.49 33.45 -0.13
CA ASP A 143 -36.49 34.47 -0.50
C ASP A 143 -36.16 35.14 -1.84
N ALA A 144 -34.87 35.40 -2.08
CA ALA A 144 -34.41 35.97 -3.34
C ALA A 144 -34.72 35.06 -4.54
N LEU A 145 -34.61 33.74 -4.36
CA LEU A 145 -34.83 32.74 -5.41
C LEU A 145 -36.30 32.31 -5.57
N LEU A 146 -37.08 32.34 -4.50
CA LEU A 146 -38.53 32.04 -4.54
C LEU A 146 -39.32 33.05 -5.39
N SER A 147 -38.73 34.22 -5.65
CA SER A 147 -39.30 35.24 -6.55
C SER A 147 -39.02 34.98 -8.04
N GLU A 148 -38.15 34.02 -8.37
CA GLU A 148 -37.76 33.71 -9.75
C GLU A 148 -38.72 32.70 -10.40
N ALA A 149 -39.23 33.03 -11.59
CA ALA A 149 -40.22 32.19 -12.30
C ALA A 149 -39.65 30.85 -12.81
N ALA A 150 -38.33 30.70 -12.85
CA ALA A 150 -37.63 29.51 -13.31
C ALA A 150 -37.03 28.66 -12.17
N LEU A 151 -37.47 28.88 -10.93
CA LEU A 151 -37.01 28.13 -9.77
C LEU A 151 -37.28 26.63 -9.94
N ARG A 152 -36.27 25.80 -9.62
CA ARG A 152 -36.44 24.37 -9.38
C ARG A 152 -36.04 23.98 -7.97
N VAL A 153 -36.81 23.10 -7.36
CA VAL A 153 -36.58 22.52 -6.05
C VAL A 153 -36.34 21.02 -6.21
N HIS A 154 -35.19 20.56 -5.77
CA HIS A 154 -34.79 19.17 -5.89
C HIS A 154 -34.81 18.51 -4.51
N LEU A 155 -35.65 17.49 -4.34
CA LEU A 155 -35.71 16.69 -3.12
C LEU A 155 -34.69 15.55 -3.19
N VAL A 156 -33.83 15.41 -2.20
CA VAL A 156 -32.80 14.38 -2.18
C VAL A 156 -32.92 13.55 -0.93
N PHE A 157 -33.15 12.26 -1.12
CA PHE A 157 -33.17 11.29 -0.03
C PHE A 157 -31.88 10.50 -0.01
N ALA A 158 -31.07 10.68 1.02
CA ALA A 158 -29.80 10.01 1.21
C ALA A 158 -29.94 8.91 2.27
N ALA A 159 -29.98 7.64 1.87
CA ALA A 159 -30.12 6.52 2.78
C ALA A 159 -29.01 5.48 2.60
N LEU A 160 -28.30 5.15 3.67
CA LEU A 160 -27.33 4.06 3.67
C LEU A 160 -27.99 2.73 4.00
N GLY A 161 -28.71 2.19 3.02
CA GLY A 161 -29.11 0.79 3.05
C GLY A 161 -29.54 0.21 1.71
N ASP A 162 -29.54 -1.12 1.65
CA ASP A 162 -29.74 -1.89 0.40
C ASP A 162 -31.23 -2.05 0.02
N GLU A 163 -32.16 -1.68 0.89
CA GLU A 163 -33.59 -2.00 0.73
C GLU A 163 -34.42 -0.86 0.11
N GLY A 164 -33.75 0.17 -0.42
CA GLY A 164 -34.39 1.22 -1.23
C GLY A 164 -35.51 1.98 -0.50
N ILE A 165 -36.51 2.39 -1.29
CA ILE A 165 -37.73 3.09 -0.83
C ILE A 165 -38.86 2.06 -0.62
N SER A 166 -39.66 2.22 0.44
CA SER A 166 -40.87 1.39 0.60
C SER A 166 -41.89 1.74 -0.49
N LEU A 167 -42.72 0.78 -0.91
CA LEU A 167 -43.74 1.04 -1.94
C LEU A 167 -44.67 2.19 -1.53
N GLU A 168 -45.05 2.25 -0.24
CA GLU A 168 -45.90 3.32 0.29
C GLU A 168 -45.20 4.68 0.28
N ALA A 169 -43.89 4.72 0.54
CA ALA A 169 -43.10 5.94 0.52
C ALA A 169 -42.90 6.46 -0.91
N ASP A 170 -42.72 5.55 -1.88
CA ASP A 170 -42.58 5.88 -3.31
C ASP A 170 -43.88 6.45 -3.88
N ASP A 171 -45.02 5.82 -3.59
CA ASP A 171 -46.34 6.30 -4.00
C ASP A 171 -46.60 7.70 -3.42
N LEU A 172 -46.32 7.91 -2.14
CA LEU A 172 -46.53 9.18 -1.45
C LEU A 172 -45.63 10.29 -2.00
N LEU A 173 -44.38 9.96 -2.35
CA LEU A 173 -43.44 10.92 -2.93
C LEU A 173 -43.89 11.34 -4.34
N HIS A 174 -44.29 10.39 -5.18
CA HIS A 174 -44.81 10.69 -6.52
C HIS A 174 -46.11 11.48 -6.47
N GLU A 175 -47.01 11.18 -5.53
CA GLU A 175 -48.24 11.95 -5.32
C GLU A 175 -47.94 13.39 -4.90
N GLY A 176 -47.08 13.59 -3.89
CA GLY A 176 -46.67 14.92 -3.42
C GLY A 176 -46.03 15.76 -4.52
N VAL A 177 -45.06 15.20 -5.26
CA VAL A 177 -44.41 15.90 -6.37
C VAL A 177 -45.40 16.28 -7.48
N ARG A 178 -46.35 15.39 -7.82
CA ARG A 178 -47.42 15.71 -8.79
C ARG A 178 -48.32 16.85 -8.30
N GLU A 179 -48.61 16.90 -7.00
CA GLU A 179 -49.43 17.96 -6.44
C GLU A 179 -48.74 19.33 -6.54
N PHE A 180 -47.48 19.42 -6.14
CA PHE A 180 -46.70 20.66 -6.27
C PHE A 180 -46.46 21.07 -7.72
N ASN A 181 -46.35 20.11 -8.64
CA ASN A 181 -46.13 20.38 -10.06
C ASN A 181 -47.40 20.66 -10.88
N ARG A 182 -48.55 20.87 -10.24
CA ARG A 182 -49.84 21.08 -10.95
C ARG A 182 -49.80 22.24 -11.95
N PHE A 183 -48.99 23.27 -11.70
CA PHE A 183 -48.92 24.49 -12.49
C PHE A 183 -47.55 24.78 -13.11
N GLY A 184 -46.63 23.80 -13.08
CA GLY A 184 -45.27 23.92 -13.62
C GLY A 184 -44.34 22.85 -13.06
N GLU A 185 -43.18 22.64 -13.68
CA GLU A 185 -42.14 21.74 -13.15
C GLU A 185 -41.32 22.45 -12.07
N LEU A 186 -41.83 22.45 -10.84
CA LEU A 186 -41.18 23.08 -9.69
C LEU A 186 -40.32 22.07 -8.91
N LEU A 187 -40.89 20.90 -8.57
CA LEU A 187 -40.25 19.86 -7.78
C LEU A 187 -39.77 18.69 -8.66
N ASP A 188 -38.60 18.16 -8.34
CA ASP A 188 -38.24 16.78 -8.67
C ASP A 188 -37.64 16.08 -7.44
N PHE A 189 -37.31 14.80 -7.57
CA PHE A 189 -36.64 14.08 -6.49
C PHE A 189 -35.56 13.11 -7.00
N ARG A 190 -34.61 12.81 -6.11
CA ARG A 190 -33.55 11.82 -6.29
C ARG A 190 -33.36 11.02 -5.02
N ILE A 191 -33.01 9.74 -5.17
CA ILE A 191 -32.68 8.83 -4.07
C ILE A 191 -31.21 8.44 -4.24
N LEU A 192 -30.42 8.67 -3.20
CA LEU A 192 -29.00 8.32 -3.12
C LEU A 192 -28.84 7.18 -2.12
N GLY A 193 -28.29 6.07 -2.60
CA GLY A 193 -28.04 4.87 -1.83
C GLY A 193 -26.55 4.57 -1.61
N VAL A 194 -26.28 3.40 -1.02
CA VAL A 194 -24.90 2.87 -0.86
C VAL A 194 -24.11 2.91 -2.18
N PRO A 195 -24.66 2.53 -3.35
CA PRO A 195 -23.90 2.55 -4.61
C PRO A 195 -23.44 3.96 -5.03
N ASP A 196 -24.26 4.98 -4.80
CA ASP A 196 -23.97 6.36 -5.18
C ASP A 196 -22.82 6.92 -4.33
N PHE A 197 -22.94 6.83 -3.01
CA PHE A 197 -21.90 7.29 -2.08
C PHE A 197 -20.60 6.51 -2.26
N HIS A 198 -20.67 5.19 -2.46
CA HIS A 198 -19.49 4.36 -2.67
C HIS A 198 -18.76 4.68 -3.97
N ALA A 199 -19.49 4.94 -5.05
CA ALA A 199 -18.91 5.27 -6.35
C ALA A 199 -18.09 6.57 -6.29
N ILE A 200 -18.58 7.60 -5.59
CA ILE A 200 -17.83 8.86 -5.45
C ILE A 200 -16.61 8.71 -4.53
N VAL A 201 -16.77 8.04 -3.38
CA VAL A 201 -15.63 7.77 -2.47
C VAL A 201 -14.50 7.03 -3.21
N ARG A 202 -14.86 6.14 -4.14
CA ARG A 202 -13.89 5.48 -5.03
C ARG A 202 -13.29 6.41 -6.07
N ARG A 203 -14.08 7.27 -6.71
CA ARG A 203 -13.59 8.23 -7.72
C ARG A 203 -12.61 9.24 -7.13
N GLU A 204 -12.88 9.75 -5.93
CA GLU A 204 -11.98 10.64 -5.20
C GLU A 204 -10.64 9.97 -4.82
N SER A 205 -10.59 8.64 -4.85
CA SER A 205 -9.39 7.84 -4.59
C SER A 205 -8.66 7.37 -5.86
N LEU A 206 -9.17 7.67 -7.06
CA LEU A 206 -8.52 7.31 -8.32
C LEU A 206 -7.39 8.31 -8.65
N PRO A 207 -6.25 7.85 -9.20
CA PRO A 207 -5.22 8.76 -9.70
C PRO A 207 -5.81 9.66 -10.79
N GLU A 208 -5.48 10.95 -10.75
CA GLU A 208 -5.84 11.88 -11.82
C GLU A 208 -5.34 11.35 -13.19
N PRO A 209 -6.12 11.49 -14.26
CA PRO A 209 -5.73 11.03 -15.59
C PRO A 209 -4.50 11.79 -16.11
N ALA A 210 -3.56 11.08 -16.74
CA ALA A 210 -2.37 11.67 -17.35
C ALA A 210 -2.64 12.05 -18.81
N THR A 211 -2.43 13.31 -19.19
CA THR A 211 -2.54 13.76 -20.59
C THR A 211 -1.14 14.04 -21.14
N ILE A 212 -0.64 13.17 -22.00
CA ILE A 212 0.70 13.33 -22.59
C ILE A 212 0.62 13.84 -24.02
N THR A 213 1.69 14.49 -24.48
CA THR A 213 1.86 14.89 -25.88
C THR A 213 3.00 14.11 -26.50
N ALA A 214 2.74 13.41 -27.60
CA ALA A 214 3.73 12.66 -28.36
C ALA A 214 3.92 13.27 -29.76
N THR A 215 5.16 13.56 -30.14
CA THR A 215 5.50 14.02 -31.50
C THR A 215 6.10 12.87 -32.30
N LEU A 216 5.35 12.37 -33.28
CA LEU A 216 5.84 11.36 -34.21
C LEU A 216 6.53 12.04 -35.38
N SER A 217 7.84 11.86 -35.50
CA SER A 217 8.70 12.66 -36.39
C SER A 217 8.65 12.21 -37.85
N ASP A 218 9.02 10.95 -38.14
CA ASP A 218 9.09 10.41 -39.51
C ASP A 218 8.63 8.94 -39.56
N GLY A 219 8.15 8.52 -40.74
CA GLY A 219 7.80 7.12 -41.01
C GLY A 219 6.60 6.57 -40.22
N TRP A 220 5.81 7.42 -39.57
CA TRP A 220 4.69 6.98 -38.77
C TRP A 220 3.51 6.49 -39.62
N HIS A 221 2.75 5.55 -39.06
CA HIS A 221 1.59 4.94 -39.68
C HIS A 221 0.41 4.94 -38.71
N MET A 222 -0.80 5.18 -39.24
CA MET A 222 -2.04 5.13 -38.48
C MET A 222 -2.98 4.09 -39.06
N ASN A 223 -3.43 3.18 -38.19
CA ASN A 223 -4.51 2.24 -38.47
C ASN A 223 -5.77 2.70 -37.74
N SER A 224 -6.88 2.83 -38.46
CA SER A 224 -8.17 3.23 -37.88
C SER A 224 -9.02 2.05 -37.39
N THR A 225 -8.68 0.82 -37.79
CA THR A 225 -9.49 -0.38 -37.51
C THR A 225 -8.68 -1.48 -36.81
N PRO A 226 -9.24 -2.20 -35.82
CA PRO A 226 -10.56 -1.97 -35.20
C PRO A 226 -10.59 -0.73 -34.29
N TYR A 227 -9.45 -0.26 -33.80
CA TYR A 227 -9.32 0.93 -32.94
C TYR A 227 -8.15 1.79 -33.42
N GLN A 228 -8.25 3.10 -33.24
CA GLN A 228 -7.22 4.03 -33.70
C GLN A 228 -5.87 3.71 -33.06
N THR A 229 -4.91 3.35 -33.89
CA THR A 229 -3.56 2.97 -33.47
C THR A 229 -2.52 3.72 -34.29
N TYR A 230 -1.57 4.35 -33.61
CA TYR A 230 -0.43 5.03 -34.23
C TYR A 230 0.84 4.24 -33.94
N LEU A 231 1.64 4.02 -34.98
CA LEU A 231 2.96 3.42 -34.92
C LEU A 231 3.96 4.45 -35.42
N GLY A 232 5.01 4.72 -34.67
CA GLY A 232 6.01 5.70 -35.06
C GLY A 232 7.20 5.71 -34.11
N THR A 233 7.92 6.83 -34.11
CA THR A 233 9.09 7.04 -33.27
C THR A 233 8.94 8.34 -32.48
N VAL A 234 9.41 8.32 -31.23
CA VAL A 234 9.53 9.50 -30.34
C VAL A 234 10.96 9.61 -29.86
N SER A 235 11.40 10.82 -29.51
CA SER A 235 12.71 11.00 -28.88
C SER A 235 12.69 10.48 -27.44
N ALA A 236 13.83 10.01 -26.95
CA ALA A 236 13.97 9.64 -25.55
C ALA A 236 13.83 10.87 -24.61
N GLU A 237 14.11 12.08 -25.11
CA GLU A 237 13.79 13.33 -24.42
C GLU A 237 12.29 13.49 -24.14
N GLU A 238 11.40 13.21 -25.12
CA GLU A 238 9.95 13.27 -24.87
C GLU A 238 9.52 12.26 -23.81
N LEU A 239 10.10 11.06 -23.81
CA LEU A 239 9.82 10.04 -22.79
C LEU A 239 10.24 10.50 -21.39
N ALA A 240 11.41 11.13 -21.28
CA ALA A 240 11.88 11.72 -20.04
C ALA A 240 10.93 12.81 -19.55
N GLY A 241 10.44 13.68 -20.44
CA GLY A 241 9.45 14.71 -20.14
C GLY A 241 8.11 14.14 -19.65
N TRP A 242 7.61 13.06 -20.25
CA TRP A 242 6.40 12.39 -19.77
C TRP A 242 6.57 11.85 -18.36
N TYR A 243 7.73 11.26 -18.06
CA TYR A 243 8.05 10.76 -16.72
C TYR A 243 8.22 11.91 -15.71
N GLU A 244 8.87 13.01 -16.09
CA GLU A 244 9.03 14.16 -15.19
C GLU A 244 7.67 14.78 -14.82
N GLN A 245 6.75 14.86 -15.77
CA GLN A 245 5.42 15.45 -15.53
C GLN A 245 4.48 14.53 -14.72
N PHE A 246 4.46 13.23 -15.02
CA PHE A 246 3.45 12.31 -14.46
C PHE A 246 4.02 11.25 -13.52
N GLY A 247 5.34 11.08 -13.51
CA GLY A 247 6.05 10.10 -12.68
C GLY A 247 5.48 8.69 -12.82
N MET A 248 5.26 8.06 -11.68
CA MET A 248 4.78 6.67 -11.61
C MET A 248 3.35 6.49 -12.15
N ARG A 249 2.54 7.56 -12.18
CA ARG A 249 1.14 7.52 -12.66
C ARG A 249 1.04 7.06 -14.12
N LEU A 250 2.08 7.34 -14.91
CA LEU A 250 2.16 6.90 -16.31
C LEU A 250 2.12 5.37 -16.44
N PHE A 251 2.44 4.62 -15.39
CA PHE A 251 2.51 3.15 -15.39
C PHE A 251 1.39 2.48 -14.57
N ASP A 252 0.30 3.18 -14.26
CA ASP A 252 -0.78 2.66 -13.41
C ASP A 252 -1.47 1.42 -13.98
N GLN A 253 -1.47 1.22 -15.31
CA GLN A 253 -1.93 -0.02 -15.96
C GLN A 253 -0.82 -0.97 -16.41
N ASN A 254 0.43 -0.68 -16.09
CA ASN A 254 1.53 -1.61 -16.29
C ASN A 254 1.50 -2.74 -15.24
N VAL A 255 2.03 -3.92 -15.55
CA VAL A 255 2.10 -5.05 -14.60
C VAL A 255 3.12 -4.81 -13.48
N ARG A 256 4.14 -3.99 -13.76
CA ARG A 256 5.15 -3.59 -12.79
C ARG A 256 5.58 -2.15 -13.01
N PHE A 257 6.06 -1.51 -11.96
CA PHE A 257 6.76 -0.25 -12.10
C PHE A 257 8.16 -0.49 -12.69
N PRO A 258 8.84 0.56 -13.21
CA PRO A 258 10.24 0.44 -13.58
C PRO A 258 11.02 -0.12 -12.38
N LEU A 259 11.67 -1.26 -12.57
CA LEU A 259 12.61 -1.79 -11.60
C LEU A 259 13.79 -0.81 -11.57
N GLY A 260 14.33 -0.51 -10.39
CA GLY A 260 15.46 0.42 -10.22
C GLY A 260 16.75 -0.04 -10.90
N ALA A 261 17.91 0.30 -10.36
CA ALA A 261 19.20 -0.10 -10.93
C ALA A 261 19.28 -1.63 -11.09
N THR A 262 19.09 -2.10 -12.32
CA THR A 262 19.22 -3.49 -12.76
C THR A 262 20.23 -3.51 -13.90
N ASP A 263 20.92 -4.63 -14.14
CA ASP A 263 21.94 -4.72 -15.20
C ASP A 263 21.39 -4.31 -16.58
N VAL A 264 20.12 -4.65 -16.85
CA VAL A 264 19.41 -4.25 -18.06
C VAL A 264 19.19 -2.74 -18.10
N ASN A 265 18.78 -2.12 -16.99
CA ASN A 265 18.60 -0.67 -16.91
C ASN A 265 19.92 0.09 -17.05
N ALA A 266 21.00 -0.40 -16.42
CA ALA A 266 22.33 0.18 -16.55
C ALA A 266 22.82 0.14 -17.99
N THR A 267 22.61 -0.98 -18.69
CA THR A 267 22.97 -1.11 -20.12
C THR A 267 22.17 -0.14 -20.99
N MET A 268 20.86 0.03 -20.72
CA MET A 268 20.03 0.99 -21.46
C MET A 268 20.45 2.44 -21.24
N VAL A 269 20.77 2.82 -20.00
CA VAL A 269 21.28 4.17 -19.68
C VAL A 269 22.63 4.41 -20.36
N ASP A 270 23.55 3.43 -20.30
CA ASP A 270 24.83 3.50 -21.00
C ASP A 270 24.65 3.69 -22.51
N SER A 271 23.73 2.94 -23.13
CA SER A 271 23.42 3.06 -24.56
C SER A 271 22.85 4.43 -24.91
N LEU A 272 21.99 5.00 -24.06
CA LEU A 272 21.43 6.33 -24.25
C LEU A 272 22.47 7.45 -24.16
N LEU A 273 23.49 7.30 -23.31
CA LEU A 273 24.53 8.31 -23.12
C LEU A 273 25.67 8.18 -24.14
N ASN A 274 26.13 6.96 -24.39
CA ASN A 274 27.34 6.71 -25.18
C ASN A 274 27.07 6.37 -26.65
N ALA A 275 25.89 5.83 -26.97
CA ALA A 275 25.52 5.42 -28.33
C ALA A 275 24.04 5.71 -28.67
N PRO A 276 23.55 6.97 -28.49
CA PRO A 276 22.13 7.30 -28.63
C PRO A 276 21.53 6.94 -29.99
N GLN A 277 22.31 7.05 -31.06
CA GLN A 277 21.87 6.69 -32.42
C GLN A 277 21.64 5.18 -32.60
N GLU A 278 22.33 4.35 -31.81
CA GLU A 278 22.16 2.89 -31.86
C GLU A 278 20.99 2.41 -31.00
N PHE A 279 20.52 3.24 -30.07
CA PHE A 279 19.46 2.89 -29.12
C PHE A 279 18.19 2.38 -29.81
N TRP A 280 17.86 2.93 -30.97
CA TRP A 280 16.75 2.48 -31.82
C TRP A 280 16.83 0.97 -32.16
N TYR A 281 18.03 0.44 -32.38
CA TYR A 281 18.23 -0.97 -32.72
C TYR A 281 18.29 -1.88 -31.50
N LEU A 282 18.66 -1.33 -30.34
CA LEU A 282 18.87 -2.06 -29.10
C LEU A 282 17.62 -2.10 -28.21
N ASN A 283 16.68 -1.19 -28.41
CA ASN A 283 15.47 -1.07 -27.61
C ASN A 283 14.23 -1.68 -28.30
N ASN A 284 13.37 -2.34 -27.53
CA ASN A 284 12.13 -2.96 -28.02
C ASN A 284 10.98 -1.96 -28.28
N GLY A 285 11.12 -0.71 -27.84
CA GLY A 285 10.09 0.32 -27.88
C GLY A 285 9.16 0.34 -26.67
N ILE A 286 8.09 1.10 -26.80
CA ILE A 286 7.06 1.29 -25.78
C ILE A 286 5.65 1.11 -26.38
N THR A 287 4.69 0.66 -25.57
CA THR A 287 3.25 0.67 -25.93
C THR A 287 2.49 1.54 -24.93
N VAL A 288 1.68 2.46 -25.45
CA VAL A 288 0.84 3.38 -24.68
C VAL A 288 -0.62 3.17 -25.04
N LEU A 289 -1.48 3.08 -24.03
CA LEU A 289 -2.94 3.07 -24.17
C LEU A 289 -3.49 4.42 -23.75
N CYS A 290 -4.46 4.97 -24.48
CA CYS A 290 -5.15 6.22 -24.13
C CYS A 290 -6.66 6.08 -24.33
N ASP A 291 -7.45 6.91 -23.66
CA ASP A 291 -8.91 6.93 -23.82
C ASP A 291 -9.33 7.83 -24.98
N SER A 292 -8.54 8.85 -25.31
CA SER A 292 -8.79 9.74 -26.44
C SER A 292 -7.49 10.23 -27.08
N VAL A 293 -7.56 10.63 -28.34
CA VAL A 293 -6.43 11.21 -29.08
C VAL A 293 -6.88 12.43 -29.88
N ARG A 294 -6.14 13.53 -29.76
CA ARG A 294 -6.30 14.73 -30.60
C ARG A 294 -5.06 14.92 -31.44
N THR A 295 -5.24 15.01 -32.76
CA THR A 295 -4.13 15.12 -33.71
C THR A 295 -3.94 16.55 -34.19
N THR A 296 -2.73 17.06 -34.09
CA THR A 296 -2.32 18.36 -34.62
C THR A 296 -1.21 18.15 -35.66
N TYR A 297 -1.42 18.66 -36.87
CA TYR A 297 -0.45 18.57 -37.96
C TYR A 297 0.36 19.87 -38.04
N VAL A 298 1.69 19.76 -38.07
CA VAL A 298 2.60 20.92 -38.10
C VAL A 298 2.58 21.62 -39.48
N ALA A 299 2.16 20.93 -40.54
CA ALA A 299 2.01 21.46 -41.90
C ALA A 299 0.84 20.78 -42.66
N ARG A 300 0.65 21.12 -43.95
CA ARG A 300 -0.33 20.43 -44.83
C ARG A 300 -0.06 18.92 -44.82
N ARG A 301 -1.12 18.13 -44.66
CA ARG A 301 -1.09 16.65 -44.56
C ARG A 301 -0.34 16.06 -45.76
N ALA A 302 0.92 15.68 -45.56
CA ALA A 302 1.76 14.98 -46.52
C ALA A 302 2.40 13.77 -45.83
N GLN A 303 2.64 12.71 -46.60
CA GLN A 303 3.23 11.46 -46.09
C GLN A 303 4.65 11.74 -45.57
N GLY A 304 4.94 11.34 -44.31
CA GLY A 304 6.24 11.57 -43.66
C GLY A 304 6.39 12.91 -42.92
N GLN A 305 5.34 13.74 -42.83
CA GLN A 305 5.39 14.96 -42.01
C GLN A 305 5.16 14.66 -40.52
N PRO A 306 5.83 15.39 -39.59
CA PRO A 306 5.62 15.21 -38.18
C PRO A 306 4.16 15.44 -37.75
N VAL A 307 3.65 14.59 -36.86
CA VAL A 307 2.33 14.75 -36.24
C VAL A 307 2.47 14.84 -34.73
N ARG A 308 1.75 15.78 -34.12
CA ARG A 308 1.64 15.89 -32.67
C ARG A 308 0.33 15.26 -32.21
N LEU A 309 0.41 14.36 -31.26
CA LEU A 309 -0.70 13.61 -30.69
C LEU A 309 -0.84 13.98 -29.22
N GLU A 310 -1.97 14.57 -28.85
CA GLU A 310 -2.36 14.76 -27.46
C GLU A 310 -3.22 13.56 -27.04
N LEU A 311 -2.74 12.82 -26.05
CA LEU A 311 -3.32 11.54 -25.63
C LEU A 311 -3.94 11.71 -24.23
N GLY A 312 -5.27 11.63 -24.15
CA GLY A 312 -6.00 11.73 -22.90
C GLY A 312 -5.97 10.41 -22.11
N ASN A 313 -5.69 10.49 -20.81
CA ASN A 313 -5.54 9.33 -19.91
C ASN A 313 -4.56 8.27 -20.43
N ALA A 314 -3.36 8.73 -20.81
CA ALA A 314 -2.30 7.91 -21.37
C ALA A 314 -1.60 7.05 -20.32
N ARG A 315 -1.40 5.76 -20.65
CA ARG A 315 -0.85 4.74 -19.76
C ARG A 315 0.14 3.86 -20.51
N VAL A 316 1.39 3.83 -20.06
CA VAL A 316 2.46 2.99 -20.63
C VAL A 316 2.31 1.56 -20.12
N VAL A 317 1.87 0.65 -20.98
CA VAL A 317 1.62 -0.76 -20.63
C VAL A 317 2.80 -1.69 -20.97
N ASN A 318 3.76 -1.21 -21.75
CA ASN A 318 5.02 -1.90 -22.05
C ASN A 318 6.15 -0.88 -22.25
N GLY A 319 7.36 -1.22 -21.80
CA GLY A 319 8.53 -0.34 -21.93
C GLY A 319 8.73 0.62 -20.76
N ALA A 320 8.22 0.31 -19.57
CA ALA A 320 8.39 1.13 -18.36
C ALA A 320 9.87 1.38 -18.01
N GLN A 321 10.73 0.37 -18.20
CA GLN A 321 12.18 0.52 -17.99
C GLN A 321 12.83 1.41 -19.05
N THR A 322 12.36 1.39 -20.31
CA THR A 322 12.82 2.32 -21.35
C THR A 322 12.55 3.77 -20.96
N VAL A 323 11.34 4.06 -20.48
CA VAL A 323 10.96 5.42 -20.05
C VAL A 323 11.77 5.86 -18.82
N ALA A 324 11.98 4.97 -17.85
CA ALA A 324 12.80 5.28 -16.68
C ALA A 324 14.29 5.47 -17.03
N ALA A 325 14.85 4.62 -17.91
CA ALA A 325 16.22 4.76 -18.39
C ALA A 325 16.42 6.08 -19.16
N ALA A 326 15.44 6.45 -20.00
CA ALA A 326 15.43 7.75 -20.69
C ALA A 326 15.45 8.91 -19.70
N ARG A 327 14.63 8.86 -18.64
CA ARG A 327 14.64 9.88 -17.58
C ARG A 327 15.98 9.95 -16.85
N GLN A 328 16.55 8.81 -16.48
CA GLN A 328 17.82 8.72 -15.76
C GLN A 328 19.00 9.21 -16.63
N ALA A 329 19.01 8.89 -17.92
CA ALA A 329 20.02 9.41 -18.85
C ALA A 329 19.84 10.92 -19.06
N TYR A 330 18.60 11.40 -19.17
CA TYR A 330 18.32 12.83 -19.32
C TYR A 330 18.77 13.64 -18.11
N GLU A 331 18.66 13.07 -16.91
CA GLU A 331 19.16 13.66 -15.66
C GLU A 331 20.68 13.83 -15.64
N GLN A 332 21.40 12.94 -16.34
CA GLN A 332 22.86 12.96 -16.41
C GLN A 332 23.35 13.87 -17.53
N GLU A 333 22.83 13.70 -18.74
CA GLU A 333 23.25 14.47 -19.91
C GLU A 333 22.08 14.71 -20.88
N PRO A 334 21.29 15.79 -20.69
CA PRO A 334 20.09 16.06 -21.49
C PRO A 334 20.33 16.07 -23.01
N GLN A 335 21.49 16.56 -23.45
CA GLN A 335 21.81 16.68 -24.88
C GLN A 335 22.06 15.34 -25.56
N ALA A 336 22.59 14.34 -24.84
CA ALA A 336 22.86 13.02 -25.41
C ALA A 336 21.55 12.27 -25.77
N VAL A 337 20.49 12.52 -25.00
CA VAL A 337 19.21 11.79 -25.09
C VAL A 337 18.29 12.32 -26.20
N ALA A 338 18.52 13.54 -26.67
CA ALA A 338 17.72 14.18 -27.73
C ALA A 338 17.81 13.43 -29.07
N ASP A 339 18.99 12.87 -29.38
CA ASP A 339 19.25 12.14 -30.62
C ASP A 339 18.79 10.67 -30.59
N ALA A 340 18.42 10.15 -29.41
CA ALA A 340 17.97 8.77 -29.26
C ALA A 340 16.49 8.63 -29.62
N LEU A 341 16.18 7.70 -30.54
CA LEU A 341 14.82 7.41 -31.00
C LEU A 341 14.29 6.11 -30.41
N VAL A 342 13.01 6.11 -30.04
CA VAL A 342 12.31 4.96 -29.44
C VAL A 342 11.06 4.62 -30.24
N ALA A 343 10.89 3.34 -30.57
CA ALA A 343 9.69 2.86 -31.25
C ALA A 343 8.48 2.98 -30.32
N VAL A 344 7.37 3.54 -30.81
CA VAL A 344 6.16 3.71 -30.02
C VAL A 344 4.94 3.15 -30.74
N ARG A 345 4.10 2.46 -29.98
CA ARG A 345 2.75 2.05 -30.38
C ARG A 345 1.72 2.70 -29.46
N LEU A 346 0.93 3.62 -30.00
CA LEU A 346 -0.13 4.34 -29.28
C LEU A 346 -1.48 3.75 -29.69
N ILE A 347 -2.29 3.29 -28.74
CA ILE A 347 -3.59 2.65 -29.01
C ILE A 347 -4.67 3.45 -28.26
N CYS A 348 -5.60 4.02 -29.02
CA CYS A 348 -6.79 4.66 -28.48
C CYS A 348 -7.88 3.61 -28.22
N LEU A 349 -8.42 3.60 -27.01
CA LEU A 349 -9.44 2.66 -26.56
C LEU A 349 -10.87 3.21 -26.69
N ASP A 350 -11.05 4.34 -27.36
CA ASP A 350 -12.38 4.91 -27.62
C ASP A 350 -13.26 3.88 -28.37
N GLY A 351 -14.43 3.59 -27.83
CA GLY A 351 -15.35 2.56 -28.32
C GLY A 351 -14.87 1.10 -28.18
N ALA A 352 -13.78 0.83 -27.46
CA ALA A 352 -13.30 -0.52 -27.19
C ALA A 352 -14.05 -1.20 -26.03
N PRO A 353 -14.13 -2.55 -26.00
CA PRO A 353 -14.68 -3.26 -24.87
C PRO A 353 -13.76 -3.12 -23.65
N ASN A 354 -14.36 -3.07 -22.45
CA ASN A 354 -13.68 -2.78 -21.18
C ASN A 354 -12.52 -3.75 -20.86
N ASP A 355 -12.52 -4.98 -21.40
CA ASP A 355 -11.49 -5.99 -21.16
C ASP A 355 -10.27 -5.88 -22.10
N LEU A 356 -10.36 -5.11 -23.19
CA LEU A 356 -9.29 -5.03 -24.20
C LEU A 356 -7.97 -4.51 -23.61
N ALA A 357 -8.04 -3.47 -22.77
CA ALA A 357 -6.86 -2.88 -22.13
C ALA A 357 -6.10 -3.95 -21.32
N GLN A 358 -6.81 -4.71 -20.49
CA GLN A 358 -6.22 -5.78 -19.68
C GLN A 358 -5.61 -6.89 -20.54
N ARG A 359 -6.27 -7.26 -21.65
CA ARG A 359 -5.74 -8.26 -22.59
C ARG A 359 -4.46 -7.78 -23.28
N ILE A 360 -4.39 -6.52 -23.71
CA ILE A 360 -3.19 -5.93 -24.32
C ILE A 360 -2.05 -5.88 -23.30
N THR A 361 -2.30 -5.39 -22.08
CA THR A 361 -1.31 -5.35 -21.00
C THR A 361 -0.77 -6.75 -20.72
N ARG A 362 -1.63 -7.76 -20.56
CA ARG A 362 -1.17 -9.14 -20.31
C ARG A 362 -0.32 -9.67 -21.47
N ALA A 363 -0.80 -9.54 -22.71
CA ALA A 363 -0.11 -10.07 -23.89
C ALA A 363 1.27 -9.43 -24.12
N THR A 364 1.37 -8.11 -23.95
CA THR A 364 2.63 -7.36 -24.13
C THR A 364 3.64 -7.65 -23.03
N ASN A 365 3.20 -8.03 -21.82
CA ASN A 365 4.09 -8.35 -20.71
C ASN A 365 4.49 -9.83 -20.68
N THR A 366 3.65 -10.76 -21.15
CA THR A 366 4.01 -12.19 -21.26
C THR A 366 5.17 -12.49 -22.21
N GLN A 367 5.55 -11.53 -23.07
CA GLN A 367 6.68 -11.68 -24.00
C GLN A 367 8.04 -11.40 -23.33
N ASN A 368 8.05 -10.78 -22.14
CA ASN A 368 9.23 -10.63 -21.28
C ASN A 368 9.14 -11.61 -20.10
N HIS A 369 10.26 -11.99 -19.46
CA HIS A 369 10.23 -12.82 -18.25
C HIS A 369 9.52 -12.05 -17.12
N VAL A 370 8.28 -12.43 -16.83
CA VAL A 370 7.41 -11.84 -15.81
C VAL A 370 7.18 -12.86 -14.71
N GLU A 371 7.41 -12.46 -13.45
CA GLU A 371 7.23 -13.34 -12.30
C GLU A 371 5.75 -13.57 -12.00
N ALA A 372 5.42 -14.71 -11.38
CA ALA A 372 4.05 -15.01 -10.96
C ALA A 372 3.45 -13.90 -10.07
N ARG A 373 4.29 -13.23 -9.28
CA ARG A 373 3.92 -12.07 -8.45
C ARG A 373 3.37 -10.89 -9.27
N ASP A 374 3.96 -10.60 -10.42
CA ASP A 374 3.54 -9.45 -11.25
C ASP A 374 2.15 -9.71 -11.87
N PHE A 375 1.84 -10.96 -12.19
CA PHE A 375 0.48 -11.36 -12.59
C PHE A 375 -0.52 -11.30 -11.44
N ALA A 376 -0.09 -11.61 -10.21
CA ALA A 376 -0.91 -11.51 -9.03
C ALA A 376 -1.31 -10.04 -8.74
N ALA A 377 -0.40 -9.09 -8.98
CA ALA A 377 -0.66 -7.65 -8.83
C ALA A 377 -1.74 -7.12 -9.79
N LEU A 378 -2.01 -7.80 -10.91
CA LEU A 378 -3.08 -7.46 -11.86
C LEU A 378 -4.45 -8.03 -11.48
N ASP A 379 -4.55 -8.78 -10.39
CA ASP A 379 -5.83 -9.33 -9.95
C ASP A 379 -6.75 -8.20 -9.46
N PRO A 380 -7.99 -8.08 -9.98
CA PRO A 380 -8.98 -7.13 -9.48
C PRO A 380 -9.19 -7.21 -7.96
N GLN A 381 -9.01 -8.38 -7.34
CA GLN A 381 -9.12 -8.52 -5.88
C GLN A 381 -8.05 -7.70 -5.14
N GLN A 382 -6.82 -7.62 -5.67
CA GLN A 382 -5.74 -6.85 -5.04
C GLN A 382 -6.01 -5.35 -5.09
N GLU A 383 -6.62 -4.88 -6.16
CA GLU A 383 -7.05 -3.48 -6.28
C GLU A 383 -8.19 -3.16 -5.30
N LEU A 384 -9.11 -4.09 -5.09
CA LEU A 384 -10.18 -3.93 -4.10
C LEU A 384 -9.62 -3.92 -2.66
N ILE A 385 -8.61 -4.74 -2.37
CA ILE A 385 -7.88 -4.70 -1.10
C ILE A 385 -7.13 -3.38 -0.93
N ARG A 386 -6.47 -2.88 -1.99
CA ARG A 386 -5.78 -1.58 -1.97
C ARG A 386 -6.73 -0.46 -1.61
N GLN A 387 -7.90 -0.43 -2.25
CA GLN A 387 -8.93 0.55 -1.98
C GLN A 387 -9.45 0.42 -0.55
N ASP A 388 -9.68 -0.80 -0.06
CA ASP A 388 -10.15 -1.01 1.30
C ASP A 388 -9.14 -0.55 2.36
N LEU A 389 -7.86 -0.88 2.21
CA LEU A 389 -6.79 -0.39 3.09
C LEU A 389 -6.70 1.15 3.08
N ALA A 390 -6.81 1.77 1.91
CA ALA A 390 -6.74 3.22 1.77
C ALA A 390 -7.96 3.94 2.36
N LEU A 391 -9.16 3.43 2.11
CA LEU A 391 -10.42 4.04 2.55
C LEU A 391 -10.68 3.77 4.03
N SER A 392 -10.65 2.51 4.43
CA SER A 392 -11.02 2.09 5.78
C SER A 392 -9.94 2.41 6.83
N LEU A 393 -8.65 2.31 6.47
CA LEU A 393 -7.53 2.46 7.43
C LEU A 393 -6.54 3.58 7.09
N GLY A 394 -6.70 4.27 5.95
CA GLY A 394 -5.73 5.27 5.51
C GLY A 394 -4.34 4.69 5.21
N LYS A 395 -4.25 3.39 4.88
CA LYS A 395 -2.97 2.69 4.64
C LYS A 395 -2.71 2.52 3.16
N SER A 396 -1.45 2.71 2.75
CA SER A 396 -1.02 2.43 1.39
C SER A 396 -0.73 0.94 1.20
N TYR A 397 -1.25 0.36 0.12
CA TYR A 397 -0.99 -1.03 -0.23
C TYR A 397 -0.29 -1.11 -1.60
N VAL A 398 1.01 -1.42 -1.59
CA VAL A 398 1.83 -1.40 -2.80
C VAL A 398 1.77 -2.75 -3.49
N LEU A 399 1.07 -2.80 -4.62
CA LEU A 399 0.86 -4.02 -5.40
C LEU A 399 2.10 -4.42 -6.21
N LYS A 400 2.65 -3.45 -6.94
CA LYS A 400 3.66 -3.67 -7.98
C LYS A 400 5.06 -3.61 -7.40
N ARG A 401 5.94 -4.47 -7.93
CA ARG A 401 7.38 -4.39 -7.67
C ARG A 401 7.97 -3.11 -8.24
N GLY A 402 9.01 -2.59 -7.60
CA GLY A 402 9.73 -1.38 -8.02
C GLY A 402 9.05 -0.06 -7.63
N GLY A 403 7.88 -0.10 -7.01
CA GLY A 403 7.28 1.09 -6.39
C GLY A 403 7.99 1.46 -5.07
N PRO A 404 7.88 2.72 -4.62
CA PRO A 404 8.39 3.11 -3.31
C PRO A 404 7.65 2.30 -2.23
N GLU A 405 8.41 1.57 -1.41
CA GLU A 405 7.81 0.86 -0.28
C GLU A 405 7.35 1.86 0.78
N PRO A 406 6.14 1.68 1.33
CA PRO A 406 5.63 2.61 2.31
C PRO A 406 6.40 2.45 3.62
N SER A 407 6.48 3.53 4.41
CA SER A 407 7.02 3.42 5.76
C SER A 407 6.18 2.41 6.58
N PRO A 408 6.76 1.76 7.60
CA PRO A 408 6.04 0.77 8.41
C PRO A 408 4.73 1.30 9.00
N ALA A 409 4.63 2.60 9.31
CA ALA A 409 3.39 3.20 9.80
C ALA A 409 2.37 3.51 8.68
N ALA A 410 2.84 3.80 7.47
CA ALA A 410 2.01 4.24 6.34
C ALA A 410 1.33 3.08 5.61
N GLY A 411 1.88 1.87 5.63
CA GLY A 411 1.25 0.72 4.99
C GLY A 411 2.14 -0.50 4.81
N CYS A 412 1.85 -1.30 3.79
CA CYS A 412 2.56 -2.53 3.48
C CYS A 412 2.58 -2.84 1.97
N THR A 413 3.43 -3.78 1.57
CA THR A 413 3.43 -4.31 0.20
C THR A 413 2.52 -5.54 0.08
N MET A 414 2.10 -5.87 -1.14
CA MET A 414 1.38 -7.12 -1.43
C MET A 414 2.17 -8.36 -0.98
N ALA A 415 3.50 -8.34 -1.13
CA ALA A 415 4.36 -9.44 -0.68
C ALA A 415 4.37 -9.60 0.83
N GLU A 416 4.47 -8.49 1.56
CA GLU A 416 4.44 -8.50 3.02
C GLU A 416 3.08 -8.97 3.54
N ALA A 417 1.98 -8.48 2.97
CA ALA A 417 0.63 -8.92 3.32
C ALA A 417 0.44 -10.42 3.05
N ALA A 418 0.84 -10.92 1.87
CA ALA A 418 0.74 -12.32 1.55
C ALA A 418 1.56 -13.22 2.50
N LEU A 419 2.75 -12.78 2.89
CA LEU A 419 3.59 -13.50 3.86
C LEU A 419 2.98 -13.52 5.26
N ALA A 420 2.44 -12.38 5.71
CA ALA A 420 1.75 -12.28 7.00
C ALA A 420 0.50 -13.17 7.06
N LEU A 421 -0.32 -13.14 6.00
CA LEU A 421 -1.48 -14.03 5.88
C LEU A 421 -1.07 -15.52 5.82
N THR A 422 0.07 -15.83 5.21
CA THR A 422 0.63 -17.19 5.21
C THR A 422 1.00 -17.64 6.63
N CYS A 423 1.57 -16.74 7.46
CA CYS A 423 1.88 -17.04 8.85
C CYS A 423 0.60 -17.24 9.69
N ALA A 424 -0.46 -16.49 9.41
CA ALA A 424 -1.75 -16.63 10.08
C ALA A 424 -2.51 -17.90 9.65
N TYR A 425 -2.23 -18.43 8.46
CA TYR A 425 -2.93 -19.59 7.91
C TYR A 425 -2.72 -20.84 8.80
N PRO A 426 -3.76 -21.66 9.10
CA PRO A 426 -3.66 -22.74 10.10
C PRO A 426 -2.64 -23.86 9.84
N ASP A 427 -2.29 -24.10 8.56
CA ASP A 427 -1.37 -25.20 8.19
C ASP A 427 0.07 -24.68 7.96
N ALA A 428 0.98 -25.04 8.87
CA ALA A 428 2.41 -24.71 8.82
C ALA A 428 3.12 -25.20 7.54
N ALA A 429 2.56 -26.17 6.82
CA ALA A 429 3.15 -26.66 5.57
C ALA A 429 3.24 -25.60 4.47
N LEU A 430 2.39 -24.56 4.53
CA LEU A 430 2.47 -23.44 3.60
C LEU A 430 3.82 -22.71 3.72
N LEU A 431 4.32 -22.55 4.94
CA LEU A 431 5.61 -21.91 5.21
C LEU A 431 6.76 -22.78 4.71
N ALA A 432 6.67 -24.10 4.91
CA ALA A 432 7.68 -25.02 4.40
C ALA A 432 7.81 -24.95 2.88
N ARG A 433 6.68 -24.91 2.19
CA ARG A 433 6.64 -24.75 0.73
C ARG A 433 7.15 -23.39 0.28
N TYR A 434 6.82 -22.30 0.98
CA TYR A 434 7.38 -20.97 0.71
C TYR A 434 8.90 -20.93 0.91
N GLN A 435 9.42 -21.55 1.96
CA GLN A 435 10.87 -21.63 2.22
C GLN A 435 11.62 -22.50 1.20
N ALA A 436 10.94 -23.44 0.56
CA ALA A 436 11.47 -24.25 -0.52
C ALA A 436 11.46 -23.50 -1.86
N ASP A 437 10.34 -22.85 -2.19
CA ASP A 437 10.12 -22.10 -3.42
C ASP A 437 9.21 -20.89 -3.14
N GLY A 438 9.79 -19.70 -3.10
CA GLY A 438 9.08 -18.46 -2.80
C GLY A 438 7.99 -18.10 -3.82
N ASP A 439 8.10 -18.59 -5.05
CA ASP A 439 7.11 -18.32 -6.11
C ASP A 439 5.80 -19.09 -5.90
N VAL A 440 5.79 -20.14 -5.07
CA VAL A 440 4.59 -20.93 -4.77
C VAL A 440 3.48 -20.07 -4.15
N LEU A 441 3.86 -18.99 -3.45
CA LEU A 441 2.92 -18.00 -2.89
C LEU A 441 2.05 -17.36 -3.97
N TRP A 442 2.59 -17.17 -5.18
CA TRP A 442 1.97 -16.39 -6.26
C TRP A 442 1.30 -17.26 -7.33
N ARG A 443 1.56 -18.56 -7.36
CA ARG A 443 0.94 -19.50 -8.30
C ARG A 443 -0.54 -19.70 -7.97
N ARG A 444 -1.38 -19.85 -9.00
CA ARG A 444 -2.81 -20.21 -8.87
C ARG A 444 -3.04 -21.71 -9.02
N GLY A 445 -4.17 -22.20 -8.52
CA GLY A 445 -4.58 -23.62 -8.62
C GLY A 445 -4.04 -24.52 -7.50
N SER A 446 -4.19 -25.84 -7.64
CA SER A 446 -3.88 -26.82 -6.58
C SER A 446 -2.41 -26.83 -6.13
N GLY A 447 -1.50 -26.36 -6.99
CA GLY A 447 -0.06 -26.25 -6.73
C GLY A 447 0.40 -24.91 -6.15
N GLY A 448 -0.49 -23.93 -5.96
CA GLY A 448 -0.14 -22.60 -5.46
C GLY A 448 -1.07 -22.12 -4.33
N PHE A 449 -0.66 -21.07 -3.62
CA PHE A 449 -1.36 -20.61 -2.41
C PHE A 449 -2.10 -19.30 -2.57
N TYR A 450 -1.85 -18.56 -3.63
CA TYR A 450 -2.47 -17.26 -3.87
C TYR A 450 -3.99 -17.32 -3.73
N SER A 451 -4.62 -18.30 -4.38
CA SER A 451 -6.06 -18.52 -4.33
C SER A 451 -6.58 -18.79 -2.91
N ARG A 452 -5.83 -19.52 -2.07
CA ARG A 452 -6.26 -19.80 -0.69
C ARG A 452 -6.24 -18.55 0.19
N LEU A 453 -5.33 -17.63 -0.09
CA LEU A 453 -5.17 -16.40 0.69
C LEU A 453 -6.11 -15.28 0.23
N PHE A 454 -6.43 -15.22 -1.07
CA PHE A 454 -7.07 -14.05 -1.66
C PHE A 454 -8.40 -14.30 -2.40
N ASP A 455 -8.80 -15.56 -2.69
CA ASP A 455 -10.09 -15.81 -3.36
C ASP A 455 -11.26 -15.44 -2.43
N ASN A 456 -11.15 -15.79 -1.14
CA ASN A 456 -12.02 -15.27 -0.08
C ASN A 456 -11.39 -13.99 0.48
N ARG A 457 -11.48 -12.89 -0.29
CA ARG A 457 -10.83 -11.61 -0.03
C ARG A 457 -10.70 -11.31 1.48
N PRO A 458 -9.48 -11.26 2.03
CA PRO A 458 -9.28 -10.88 3.42
C PRO A 458 -9.58 -9.39 3.60
N GLY A 459 -10.20 -9.02 4.72
CA GLY A 459 -10.53 -7.62 5.03
C GLY A 459 -9.29 -6.79 5.34
N ALA A 460 -9.38 -5.47 5.18
CA ALA A 460 -8.26 -4.57 5.46
C ALA A 460 -7.74 -4.68 6.91
N LEU A 461 -8.62 -4.88 7.89
CA LEU A 461 -8.23 -5.06 9.29
C LEU A 461 -7.44 -6.35 9.48
N GLN A 462 -7.93 -7.47 8.94
CA GLN A 462 -7.22 -8.74 8.97
C GLN A 462 -5.81 -8.63 8.39
N ILE A 463 -5.66 -8.03 7.20
CA ILE A 463 -4.36 -7.85 6.56
C ILE A 463 -3.44 -7.00 7.43
N TRP A 464 -3.90 -5.83 7.86
CA TRP A 464 -3.08 -4.87 8.58
C TRP A 464 -2.62 -5.41 9.94
N ARG A 465 -3.54 -6.04 10.68
CA ARG A 465 -3.26 -6.69 11.97
C ARG A 465 -2.29 -7.86 11.81
N SER A 466 -2.41 -8.65 10.75
CA SER A 466 -1.46 -9.73 10.45
C SER A 466 -0.07 -9.18 10.13
N VAL A 467 0.03 -8.12 9.32
CA VAL A 467 1.32 -7.48 9.00
C VAL A 467 2.00 -6.95 10.26
N ASN A 468 1.26 -6.24 11.13
CA ASN A 468 1.81 -5.71 12.37
C ASN A 468 2.28 -6.82 13.33
N MET A 469 1.51 -7.91 13.43
CA MET A 469 1.89 -9.07 14.23
C MET A 469 3.21 -9.69 13.73
N LEU A 470 3.34 -9.89 12.42
CA LEU A 470 4.57 -10.43 11.82
C LEU A 470 5.77 -9.51 12.11
N ARG A 471 5.60 -8.18 11.99
CA ARG A 471 6.65 -7.20 12.29
C ARG A 471 7.06 -7.25 13.77
N GLN A 472 6.09 -7.23 14.68
CA GLN A 472 6.35 -7.32 16.13
C GLN A 472 7.14 -8.57 16.52
N VAL A 473 6.78 -9.74 15.97
CA VAL A 473 7.51 -10.99 16.22
C VAL A 473 8.94 -10.91 15.70
N ARG A 474 9.14 -10.38 14.49
CA ARG A 474 10.48 -10.24 13.88
C ARG A 474 11.36 -9.27 14.65
N ASP A 475 10.82 -8.13 15.06
CA ASP A 475 11.55 -7.13 15.86
C ASP A 475 11.98 -7.73 17.20
N GLU A 476 11.08 -8.45 17.89
CA GLU A 476 11.40 -9.13 19.15
C GLU A 476 12.45 -10.23 18.96
N LEU A 477 12.34 -11.04 17.89
CA LEU A 477 13.36 -12.05 17.58
C LEU A 477 14.73 -11.45 17.31
N ALA A 478 14.79 -10.31 16.62
CA ALA A 478 16.05 -9.61 16.37
C ALA A 478 16.68 -9.11 17.68
N VAL A 479 15.87 -8.56 18.60
CA VAL A 479 16.32 -8.14 19.94
C VAL A 479 16.83 -9.34 20.74
N LEU A 480 16.12 -10.47 20.71
CA LEU A 480 16.53 -11.69 21.40
C LEU A 480 17.83 -12.25 20.82
N ALA A 481 17.98 -12.31 19.50
CA ALA A 481 19.14 -12.87 18.83
C ALA A 481 20.47 -12.17 19.22
N ASP A 482 20.43 -10.88 19.57
CA ASP A 482 21.59 -10.13 20.06
C ASP A 482 22.11 -10.62 21.43
N GLY A 483 21.24 -11.19 22.26
CA GLY A 483 21.57 -11.72 23.59
C GLY A 483 21.80 -13.23 23.64
N LEU A 484 21.51 -13.97 22.56
CA LEU A 484 21.58 -15.42 22.49
C LEU A 484 22.90 -15.90 21.87
N GLU A 485 23.34 -17.11 22.25
CA GLU A 485 24.49 -17.79 21.66
C GLU A 485 24.12 -19.21 21.20
N GLY A 486 24.88 -19.75 20.24
CA GLY A 486 24.73 -21.13 19.81
C GLY A 486 23.39 -21.41 19.14
N ARG A 487 22.72 -22.49 19.58
CA ARG A 487 21.54 -23.04 18.91
C ARG A 487 20.34 -22.10 18.93
N GLU A 488 20.05 -21.47 20.07
CA GLU A 488 18.90 -20.55 20.24
C GLU A 488 19.00 -19.33 19.31
N ARG A 489 20.21 -18.78 19.10
CA ARG A 489 20.45 -17.71 18.13
C ARG A 489 20.16 -18.15 16.71
N VAL A 490 20.64 -19.34 16.31
CA VAL A 490 20.40 -19.89 14.96
C VAL A 490 18.91 -20.11 14.72
N VAL A 491 18.16 -20.59 15.71
CA VAL A 491 16.70 -20.74 15.62
C VAL A 491 16.04 -19.37 15.48
N ALA A 492 16.43 -18.38 16.29
CA ALA A 492 15.90 -17.01 16.20
C ALA A 492 16.13 -16.39 14.80
N ASP A 493 17.33 -16.53 14.24
CA ASP A 493 17.70 -15.94 12.95
C ASP A 493 17.05 -16.63 11.74
N ARG A 494 16.84 -17.96 11.81
CA ARG A 494 16.45 -18.77 10.63
C ARG A 494 15.03 -19.30 10.67
N ALA A 495 14.40 -19.40 11.84
CA ALA A 495 13.04 -19.92 12.00
C ALA A 495 11.99 -18.82 12.25
N GLU A 496 12.29 -17.56 11.94
CA GLU A 496 11.42 -16.40 12.18
C GLU A 496 9.96 -16.61 11.73
N LEU A 497 9.75 -17.16 10.53
CA LEU A 497 8.41 -17.40 9.98
C LEU A 497 7.66 -18.52 10.72
N LEU A 498 8.38 -19.54 11.18
CA LEU A 498 7.78 -20.65 11.93
C LEU A 498 7.40 -20.19 13.35
N VAL A 499 8.24 -19.37 13.97
CA VAL A 499 7.94 -18.71 15.25
C VAL A 499 6.72 -17.79 15.09
N ALA A 500 6.71 -16.92 14.08
CA ALA A 500 5.58 -16.05 13.80
C ALA A 500 4.27 -16.84 13.64
N HIS A 501 4.30 -17.92 12.87
CA HIS A 501 3.14 -18.79 12.70
C HIS A 501 2.66 -19.42 14.01
N ALA A 502 3.56 -19.98 14.83
CA ALA A 502 3.17 -20.52 16.13
C ALA A 502 2.58 -19.44 17.05
N VAL A 503 3.10 -18.21 17.02
CA VAL A 503 2.52 -17.07 17.74
C VAL A 503 1.11 -16.74 17.24
N PHE A 504 0.88 -16.72 15.92
CA PHE A 504 -0.47 -16.56 15.35
C PHE A 504 -1.44 -17.64 15.85
N GLN A 505 -1.00 -18.91 15.85
CA GLN A 505 -1.85 -20.02 16.31
C GLN A 505 -2.15 -19.95 17.82
N LEU A 506 -1.25 -19.37 18.64
CA LEU A 506 -1.48 -19.19 20.09
C LEU A 506 -2.42 -18.04 20.42
N ILE A 507 -2.34 -16.94 19.67
CA ILE A 507 -3.21 -15.77 19.89
C ILE A 507 -4.62 -16.04 19.36
N GLY A 508 -4.73 -16.85 18.29
CA GLY A 508 -5.98 -17.16 17.62
C GLY A 508 -6.40 -16.05 16.64
N GLY A 509 -7.11 -16.42 15.58
CA GLY A 509 -7.59 -15.50 14.55
C GLY A 509 -8.99 -14.94 14.79
N ASP A 510 -9.65 -15.33 15.89
CA ASP A 510 -11.03 -14.95 16.17
C ASP A 510 -11.12 -13.44 16.44
N GLY A 511 -11.99 -12.76 15.68
CA GLY A 511 -12.19 -11.31 15.77
C GLY A 511 -11.16 -10.46 15.01
N ILE A 512 -10.19 -11.05 14.31
CA ILE A 512 -9.11 -10.29 13.65
C ILE A 512 -9.62 -9.27 12.62
N ASP A 513 -10.78 -9.49 12.00
CA ASP A 513 -11.40 -8.56 11.05
C ASP A 513 -12.52 -7.69 11.66
N GLU A 514 -12.79 -7.83 12.96
CA GLU A 514 -13.84 -7.09 13.67
C GLU A 514 -13.33 -5.74 14.21
N PRO A 515 -14.04 -4.63 13.91
CA PRO A 515 -13.75 -3.32 14.51
C PRO A 515 -14.01 -3.33 16.03
N GLY A 516 -13.11 -2.73 16.81
CA GLY A 516 -13.29 -2.57 18.27
C GLY A 516 -12.84 -3.75 19.14
N ASP A 517 -12.44 -4.89 18.54
CA ASP A 517 -11.71 -5.93 19.30
C ASP A 517 -10.36 -5.37 19.76
N ASP A 518 -9.96 -5.71 20.98
CA ASP A 518 -8.70 -5.26 21.62
C ASP A 518 -7.50 -6.06 21.08
N TRP A 519 -7.42 -6.08 19.76
CA TRP A 519 -6.34 -6.73 19.04
C TRP A 519 -5.00 -6.05 19.30
N GLU A 520 -5.00 -4.76 19.66
CA GLU A 520 -3.80 -4.05 20.08
C GLU A 520 -3.24 -4.64 21.39
N ALA A 521 -4.09 -4.93 22.39
CA ALA A 521 -3.63 -5.64 23.59
C ALA A 521 -3.19 -7.08 23.30
N ARG A 522 -3.87 -7.79 22.38
CA ARG A 522 -3.42 -9.13 21.95
C ARG A 522 -2.06 -9.08 21.24
N GLY A 523 -1.79 -8.03 20.45
CA GLY A 523 -0.50 -7.77 19.83
C GLY A 523 0.62 -7.53 20.85
N GLN A 524 0.36 -6.81 21.95
CA GLN A 524 1.32 -6.70 23.06
C GLN A 524 1.63 -8.06 23.70
N GLY A 525 0.64 -8.97 23.74
CA GLY A 525 0.84 -10.36 24.14
C GLY A 525 1.79 -11.15 23.22
N ALA A 526 1.91 -10.76 21.94
CA ALA A 526 2.75 -11.45 20.96
C ALA A 526 4.24 -11.40 21.30
N VAL A 527 4.73 -10.28 21.84
CA VAL A 527 6.12 -10.14 22.30
C VAL A 527 6.45 -11.19 23.35
N LYS A 528 5.60 -11.31 24.37
CA LYS A 528 5.75 -12.33 25.42
C LYS A 528 5.69 -13.75 24.85
N ARG A 529 4.72 -14.02 23.96
CA ARG A 529 4.59 -15.33 23.32
C ARG A 529 5.76 -15.68 22.41
N THR A 530 6.41 -14.69 21.79
CA THR A 530 7.57 -14.89 20.92
C THR A 530 8.72 -15.53 21.70
N VAL A 531 9.00 -15.03 22.90
CA VAL A 531 10.00 -15.61 23.81
C VAL A 531 9.65 -17.05 24.16
N GLU A 532 8.40 -17.31 24.56
CA GLU A 532 7.92 -18.64 24.95
C GLU A 532 7.99 -19.65 23.78
N VAL A 533 7.58 -19.21 22.59
CA VAL A 533 7.62 -20.01 21.35
C VAL A 533 9.05 -20.30 20.94
N LEU A 534 9.97 -19.34 21.00
CA LEU A 534 11.37 -19.55 20.63
C LEU A 534 12.03 -20.65 21.48
N VAL A 535 11.78 -20.62 22.79
CA VAL A 535 12.30 -21.64 23.71
C VAL A 535 11.68 -22.99 23.42
N ALA A 536 10.34 -23.06 23.39
CA ALA A 536 9.63 -24.30 23.13
C ALA A 536 10.01 -24.90 21.77
N LEU A 537 10.22 -24.07 20.74
CA LEU A 537 10.65 -24.51 19.42
C LEU A 537 12.06 -25.09 19.46
N THR A 538 12.99 -24.44 20.16
CA THR A 538 14.37 -24.94 20.30
C THR A 538 14.40 -26.28 21.02
N ASP A 539 13.68 -26.40 22.15
CA ASP A 539 13.60 -27.63 22.95
C ASP A 539 12.99 -28.78 22.14
N ASN A 540 11.87 -28.55 21.45
CA ASN A 540 11.21 -29.57 20.63
C ASN A 540 12.03 -29.97 19.40
N LEU A 541 12.76 -29.01 18.82
CA LEU A 541 13.64 -29.28 17.70
C LEU A 541 14.81 -30.17 18.10
N ASP A 542 15.44 -29.89 19.24
CA ASP A 542 16.55 -30.68 19.77
C ASP A 542 16.08 -32.07 20.23
N ALA A 543 14.91 -32.16 20.86
CA ALA A 543 14.33 -33.44 21.28
C ALA A 543 14.00 -34.36 20.09
N ARG A 544 13.55 -33.79 18.97
CA ARG A 544 13.05 -34.56 17.82
C ARG A 544 14.11 -34.89 16.78
N TYR A 545 15.01 -33.95 16.51
CA TYR A 545 15.99 -34.06 15.42
C TYR A 545 17.44 -34.03 15.90
N GLY A 546 17.68 -33.75 17.18
CA GLY A 546 19.01 -33.65 17.77
C GLY A 546 19.65 -32.26 17.62
N GLN A 547 20.62 -31.98 18.50
CA GLN A 547 21.27 -30.66 18.64
C GLN A 547 22.06 -30.20 17.41
N HIS A 548 22.40 -31.12 16.50
CA HIS A 548 23.17 -30.85 15.27
C HIS A 548 22.32 -30.88 13.99
N ALA A 549 21.00 -30.89 14.11
CA ALA A 549 20.13 -30.98 12.93
C ALA A 549 20.23 -29.74 12.02
N PHE A 550 20.25 -29.96 10.71
CA PHE A 550 20.26 -28.89 9.70
C PHE A 550 18.90 -28.20 9.60
N LEU A 551 18.79 -27.04 10.26
CA LEU A 551 17.54 -26.29 10.38
C LEU A 551 16.91 -25.95 9.02
N THR A 552 17.70 -25.51 8.04
CA THR A 552 17.21 -25.17 6.69
C THR A 552 16.49 -26.33 6.00
N ARG A 553 16.91 -27.58 6.24
CA ARG A 553 16.26 -28.76 5.65
C ARG A 553 14.93 -29.07 6.34
N ILE A 554 14.89 -28.93 7.67
CA ILE A 554 13.69 -29.15 8.49
C ILE A 554 12.62 -28.12 8.14
N LEU A 555 12.99 -26.85 8.03
CA LEU A 555 12.06 -25.77 7.75
C LEU A 555 11.47 -25.81 6.33
N ARG A 556 12.09 -26.58 5.41
CA ARG A 556 11.58 -26.84 4.05
C ARG A 556 10.70 -28.09 3.95
N ASP A 557 10.59 -28.88 5.01
CA ASP A 557 9.82 -30.12 5.03
C ASP A 557 8.43 -29.90 5.67
N GLU A 558 7.38 -30.18 4.90
CA GLU A 558 5.99 -29.91 5.31
C GLU A 558 5.58 -30.67 6.58
N GLN A 559 5.96 -31.96 6.69
CA GLN A 559 5.60 -32.78 7.84
C GLN A 559 6.37 -32.34 9.08
N SER A 560 7.64 -31.97 8.93
CA SER A 560 8.47 -31.50 10.04
C SER A 560 7.94 -30.19 10.62
N CYS A 561 7.58 -29.22 9.78
CA CYS A 561 6.97 -27.97 10.23
C CYS A 561 5.64 -28.18 10.96
N ARG A 562 4.73 -29.03 10.43
CA ARG A 562 3.46 -29.35 11.10
C ARG A 562 3.67 -29.95 12.49
N HIS A 563 4.57 -30.93 12.59
CA HIS A 563 4.83 -31.59 13.85
C HIS A 563 5.49 -30.63 14.86
N LEU A 564 6.52 -29.87 14.46
CA LEU A 564 7.19 -28.92 15.34
C LEU A 564 6.20 -27.89 15.92
N VAL A 565 5.32 -27.34 15.08
CA VAL A 565 4.30 -26.39 15.54
C VAL A 565 3.32 -27.07 16.49
N SER A 566 2.84 -28.27 16.17
CA SER A 566 1.95 -29.03 17.05
C SER A 566 2.58 -29.29 18.42
N ASP A 567 3.84 -29.72 18.45
CA ASP A 567 4.57 -30.04 19.68
C ASP A 567 4.82 -28.78 20.52
N VAL A 568 5.16 -27.65 19.87
CA VAL A 568 5.31 -26.33 20.52
C VAL A 568 4.00 -25.86 21.14
N LEU A 569 2.89 -25.93 20.38
CA LEU A 569 1.58 -25.49 20.88
C LEU A 569 1.13 -26.35 22.08
N GLN A 570 1.33 -27.67 22.04
CA GLN A 570 1.06 -28.55 23.18
C GLN A 570 1.93 -28.22 24.39
N THR A 571 3.24 -28.02 24.19
CA THR A 571 4.19 -27.68 25.26
C THR A 571 3.77 -26.41 26.00
N LEU A 572 3.32 -25.39 25.26
CA LEU A 572 2.91 -24.11 25.81
C LEU A 572 1.52 -24.15 26.45
N GLN A 573 0.60 -24.97 25.95
CA GLN A 573 -0.70 -25.23 26.61
C GLN A 573 -0.54 -25.93 27.96
N HIS A 574 0.46 -26.81 28.11
CA HIS A 574 0.74 -27.53 29.35
C HIS A 574 1.65 -26.77 30.34
N GLY A 575 2.05 -25.53 30.02
CA GLY A 575 2.83 -24.66 30.92
C GLY A 575 4.29 -25.08 31.14
N ALA A 576 4.84 -25.94 30.28
CA ALA A 576 6.16 -26.55 30.43
C ALA A 576 7.31 -25.77 29.75
N GLY A 577 7.19 -24.45 29.61
CA GLY A 577 8.23 -23.61 29.04
C GLY A 577 9.34 -23.30 30.04
N ARG A 578 10.58 -23.71 29.76
CA ARG A 578 11.75 -23.22 30.49
C ARG A 578 11.87 -21.70 30.29
N ARG A 579 12.27 -20.94 31.32
CA ARG A 579 12.64 -19.53 31.12
C ARG A 579 14.00 -19.46 30.44
N LEU A 580 14.14 -18.58 29.45
CA LEU A 580 15.45 -18.18 28.92
C LEU A 580 16.34 -17.73 30.08
N VAL A 581 17.34 -18.54 30.41
CA VAL A 581 18.40 -18.17 31.35
C VAL A 581 19.55 -17.70 30.47
N ALA A 582 19.75 -16.40 30.40
CA ALA A 582 20.97 -15.85 29.83
C ALA A 582 22.15 -16.52 30.56
N PRO A 583 23.01 -17.30 29.88
CA PRO A 583 24.09 -17.98 30.56
C PRO A 583 25.00 -16.91 31.22
N PRO A 584 25.47 -17.13 32.46
CA PRO A 584 26.51 -16.27 33.01
C PRO A 584 27.69 -16.34 32.05
N ARG A 585 28.11 -15.17 31.55
CA ARG A 585 29.19 -15.03 30.56
C ARG A 585 30.38 -15.87 31.03
N PRO A 586 30.71 -17.00 30.37
CA PRO A 586 31.92 -17.70 30.71
C PRO A 586 33.08 -16.76 30.41
N ASN A 587 34.03 -16.65 31.35
CA ASN A 587 35.34 -16.06 31.10
C ASN A 587 36.04 -16.92 30.05
N ARG A 588 35.69 -16.76 28.78
CA ARG A 588 36.46 -17.31 27.68
C ARG A 588 37.70 -16.45 27.56
N GLY A 589 38.86 -17.11 27.55
CA GLY A 589 40.12 -16.47 27.16
C GLY A 589 39.91 -15.64 25.91
N ARG A 590 40.61 -14.51 25.82
CA ARG A 590 40.40 -13.47 24.81
C ARG A 590 40.39 -14.11 23.42
N ARG A 591 39.21 -14.19 22.78
CA ARG A 591 39.07 -14.71 21.42
C ARG A 591 40.06 -13.98 20.50
N PRO A 592 40.69 -14.66 19.54
CA PRO A 592 41.57 -14.01 18.56
C PRO A 592 40.81 -12.88 17.84
N ASN A 593 41.51 -11.79 17.52
CA ASN A 593 40.89 -10.68 16.80
C ASN A 593 40.49 -11.14 15.38
N ALA A 594 39.26 -10.84 14.98
CA ALA A 594 38.67 -11.31 13.70
C ALA A 594 39.48 -10.88 12.46
N VAL A 595 39.98 -9.63 12.41
CA VAL A 595 40.71 -9.11 11.23
C VAL A 595 42.04 -9.85 11.00
N PRO A 596 42.95 -9.98 11.99
CA PRO A 596 44.17 -10.80 11.84
C PRO A 596 43.87 -12.23 11.39
N LEU A 597 42.79 -12.83 11.90
CA LEU A 597 42.41 -14.20 11.57
C LEU A 597 41.98 -14.32 10.09
N LEU A 598 41.10 -13.43 9.62
CA LEU A 598 40.65 -13.40 8.22
C LEU A 598 41.81 -13.16 7.24
N VAL A 599 42.73 -12.26 7.59
CA VAL A 599 43.93 -11.96 6.78
C VAL A 599 44.91 -13.14 6.77
N GLN A 600 45.13 -13.79 7.92
CA GLN A 600 46.03 -14.94 8.03
C GLN A 600 45.57 -16.10 7.15
N HIS A 601 44.26 -16.36 7.10
CA HIS A 601 43.68 -17.45 6.31
C HIS A 601 43.26 -17.02 4.89
N ARG A 602 43.51 -15.76 4.51
CA ARG A 602 43.16 -15.18 3.19
C ARG A 602 41.72 -15.50 2.79
N LEU A 603 40.80 -15.27 3.71
CA LEU A 603 39.39 -15.64 3.53
C LEU A 603 38.63 -14.66 2.63
N ILE A 604 39.20 -13.47 2.40
CA ILE A 604 38.65 -12.42 1.55
C ILE A 604 39.75 -11.96 0.58
N ASP A 605 39.45 -11.98 -0.71
CA ASP A 605 40.36 -11.52 -1.75
C ASP A 605 40.53 -9.98 -1.72
N ASP A 606 41.73 -9.51 -2.04
CA ASP A 606 41.99 -8.07 -2.20
C ASP A 606 41.10 -7.50 -3.33
N GLY A 607 40.49 -6.35 -3.06
CA GLY A 607 39.56 -5.73 -4.00
C GLY A 607 38.08 -6.07 -3.76
N ALA A 608 37.77 -7.02 -2.87
CA ALA A 608 36.38 -7.32 -2.50
C ALA A 608 35.67 -6.09 -1.92
N GLN A 609 34.43 -5.83 -2.35
CA GLN A 609 33.64 -4.72 -1.82
C GLN A 609 32.83 -5.14 -0.59
N LEU A 610 32.97 -4.37 0.48
CA LEU A 610 32.18 -4.46 1.69
C LEU A 610 31.19 -3.31 1.80
N ILE A 611 30.03 -3.64 2.36
CA ILE A 611 28.91 -2.71 2.56
C ILE A 611 28.77 -2.45 4.07
N TYR A 612 28.82 -1.19 4.46
CA TYR A 612 28.44 -0.75 5.80
C TYR A 612 26.94 -0.87 5.99
N ARG A 613 26.53 -1.52 7.08
CA ARG A 613 25.13 -1.57 7.50
C ARG A 613 25.03 -1.18 8.98
N PRO A 614 24.25 -0.13 9.30
CA PRO A 614 23.91 0.22 10.68
C PRO A 614 23.21 -0.97 11.34
N GLY A 615 23.60 -1.31 12.56
CA GLY A 615 23.07 -2.52 13.20
C GLY A 615 22.34 -2.29 14.51
N THR A 616 21.84 -1.07 14.73
CA THR A 616 20.71 -0.80 15.63
C THR A 616 19.75 0.17 14.94
N VAL A 617 18.50 0.25 15.39
CA VAL A 617 17.52 1.23 14.88
C VAL A 617 18.01 2.66 15.13
N THR A 618 18.52 2.94 16.34
CA THR A 618 19.06 4.27 16.69
C THR A 618 20.25 4.67 15.82
N GLU A 619 21.19 3.74 15.57
CA GLU A 619 22.31 3.98 14.65
C GLU A 619 21.80 4.22 13.22
N ARG A 620 20.81 3.45 12.77
CA ARG A 620 20.25 3.57 11.43
C ARG A 620 19.58 4.92 11.23
N ASP A 621 18.73 5.34 12.16
CA ASP A 621 18.02 6.61 12.08
C ASP A 621 19.02 7.76 12.05
N ALA A 622 20.02 7.73 12.93
CA ALA A 622 21.04 8.77 13.04
C ALA A 622 21.92 8.95 11.79
N VAL A 623 22.23 7.87 11.06
CA VAL A 623 23.13 7.94 9.89
C VAL A 623 22.40 7.87 8.55
N SER A 624 21.10 7.58 8.53
CA SER A 624 20.31 7.34 7.32
C SER A 624 20.34 8.51 6.34
N GLU A 625 20.08 9.73 6.82
CA GLU A 625 20.09 10.95 6.00
C GLU A 625 21.47 11.16 5.38
N TRP A 626 22.53 10.99 6.17
CA TRP A 626 23.90 11.17 5.69
C TRP A 626 24.31 10.10 4.67
N LEU A 627 23.94 8.84 4.88
CA LEU A 627 24.25 7.74 3.95
C LEU A 627 23.50 7.86 2.61
N SER A 628 22.37 8.56 2.56
CA SER A 628 21.60 8.77 1.33
C SER A 628 22.33 9.60 0.28
N GLY A 629 23.39 10.31 0.66
CA GLY A 629 24.13 11.20 -0.22
C GLY A 629 25.14 10.56 -1.17
N GLY A 630 25.19 9.22 -1.28
CA GLY A 630 25.98 8.50 -2.29
C GLY A 630 26.55 7.15 -1.84
N PRO A 631 26.73 6.17 -2.77
CA PRO A 631 27.21 4.82 -2.44
C PRO A 631 28.61 4.78 -1.85
N GLU A 632 29.47 5.74 -2.19
CA GLU A 632 30.82 5.87 -1.66
C GLU A 632 30.85 6.07 -0.13
N ARG A 633 29.73 6.50 0.48
CA ARG A 633 29.61 6.72 1.93
C ARG A 633 29.50 5.43 2.73
N TYR A 634 28.96 4.36 2.14
CA TYR A 634 28.79 3.07 2.79
C TYR A 634 29.61 1.93 2.16
N LEU A 635 30.38 2.18 1.10
CA LEU A 635 31.24 1.18 0.47
C LEU A 635 32.68 1.27 0.97
N ALA A 636 33.30 0.12 1.20
CA ALA A 636 34.73 0.01 1.44
C ALA A 636 35.33 -1.17 0.67
N THR A 637 36.58 -1.05 0.24
CA THR A 637 37.31 -2.12 -0.44
C THR A 637 38.22 -2.84 0.55
N TRP A 638 38.18 -4.17 0.53
CA TRP A 638 39.07 -5.02 1.33
C TRP A 638 40.50 -4.97 0.79
N VAL A 639 41.45 -4.89 1.73
CA VAL A 639 42.86 -5.19 1.53
C VAL A 639 43.31 -6.06 2.70
N ASN A 640 44.12 -7.07 2.42
CA ASN A 640 44.68 -8.01 3.39
C ASN A 640 45.74 -7.36 4.31
N ASP A 641 45.34 -6.35 5.08
CA ASP A 641 46.10 -5.70 6.14
C ASP A 641 45.54 -6.08 7.53
N ALA A 642 46.39 -6.61 8.40
CA ALA A 642 45.96 -7.15 9.71
C ALA A 642 45.46 -6.08 10.71
N ARG A 643 45.51 -4.78 10.39
CA ARG A 643 45.11 -3.67 11.27
C ARG A 643 44.09 -2.74 10.61
N LYS A 644 44.29 -2.39 9.33
CA LYS A 644 43.46 -1.42 8.60
C LYS A 644 43.04 -1.99 7.23
N PRO A 645 42.18 -3.03 7.22
CA PRO A 645 41.84 -3.75 6.00
C PRO A 645 40.82 -3.05 5.10
N LEU A 646 40.26 -1.90 5.50
CA LEU A 646 39.20 -1.23 4.74
C LEU A 646 39.70 0.06 4.11
N ILE A 647 39.67 0.15 2.78
CA ILE A 647 39.82 1.40 2.04
C ILE A 647 38.44 2.00 1.86
N TRP A 648 38.18 3.18 2.43
CA TRP A 648 36.88 3.82 2.28
C TRP A 648 36.71 4.41 0.89
N ALA A 649 35.57 4.16 0.24
CA ALA A 649 35.30 4.67 -1.10
C ALA A 649 35.19 6.21 -1.16
N LEU A 650 34.80 6.88 -0.07
CA LEU A 650 34.63 8.33 -0.03
C LEU A 650 35.96 9.11 -0.06
N ASP A 651 36.99 8.65 0.67
CA ASP A 651 38.25 9.39 0.83
C ASP A 651 39.52 8.62 0.42
N GLY A 652 39.37 7.33 0.06
CA GLY A 652 40.46 6.45 -0.34
C GLY A 652 41.45 6.10 0.78
N GLN A 653 41.15 6.39 2.05
CA GLN A 653 42.04 6.11 3.17
C GLN A 653 41.79 4.73 3.80
N CYS A 654 42.83 4.17 4.44
CA CYS A 654 42.75 2.88 5.13
C CYS A 654 42.31 3.04 6.58
N TYR A 655 41.34 2.22 6.98
CA TYR A 655 40.73 2.22 8.31
C TYR A 655 40.62 0.82 8.89
N SER A 656 40.60 0.74 10.23
CA SER A 656 40.12 -0.45 10.92
C SER A 656 38.58 -0.51 10.83
N PRO A 657 37.95 -1.70 10.93
CA PRO A 657 36.50 -1.81 10.85
C PRO A 657 35.76 -0.90 11.84
N SER A 658 36.21 -0.85 13.10
CA SER A 658 35.61 0.06 14.10
C SER A 658 35.96 1.52 13.85
N GLY A 659 37.18 1.82 13.39
CA GLY A 659 37.60 3.19 13.12
C GLY A 659 36.81 3.82 11.99
N LEU A 660 36.47 3.05 10.95
CA LEU A 660 35.66 3.56 9.85
C LEU A 660 34.22 3.83 10.26
N VAL A 661 33.63 2.96 11.09
CA VAL A 661 32.27 3.18 11.63
C VAL A 661 32.21 4.45 12.48
N LEU A 662 33.20 4.66 13.36
CA LEU A 662 33.27 5.90 14.15
C LEU A 662 33.43 7.15 13.27
N ARG A 663 34.20 7.06 12.17
CA ARG A 663 34.30 8.16 11.20
C ARG A 663 32.99 8.41 10.46
N ILE A 664 32.24 7.37 10.13
CA ILE A 664 30.90 7.51 9.53
C ILE A 664 29.95 8.22 10.50
N TRP A 665 29.92 7.82 11.77
CA TRP A 665 29.07 8.45 12.78
C TRP A 665 29.44 9.92 13.04
N GLU A 666 30.73 10.24 13.06
CA GLU A 666 31.21 11.63 13.16
C GLU A 666 30.78 12.47 11.96
N ARG A 667 30.88 11.93 10.74
CA ARG A 667 30.45 12.62 9.51
C ARG A 667 28.93 12.80 9.42
N ALA A 668 28.18 11.90 10.06
CA ALA A 668 26.74 11.96 10.19
C ALA A 668 26.27 12.82 11.38
N GLU A 669 27.20 13.45 12.12
CA GLU A 669 26.90 14.35 13.25
C GLU A 669 26.03 13.71 14.36
N TRP A 670 26.18 12.40 14.60
CA TRP A 670 25.39 11.71 15.62
C TRP A 670 25.83 12.07 17.04
N ALA A 671 25.07 12.94 17.70
CA ALA A 671 25.39 13.48 19.04
C ALA A 671 25.41 12.43 20.17
N GLU A 672 24.57 11.40 20.09
CA GLU A 672 24.43 10.34 21.12
C GLU A 672 25.23 9.07 20.79
N GLN A 673 26.22 9.16 19.90
CA GLN A 673 26.97 8.00 19.45
C GLN A 673 27.72 7.29 20.61
N PRO A 674 27.76 5.95 20.65
CA PRO A 674 28.57 5.21 21.60
C PRO A 674 30.08 5.47 21.43
N ALA A 675 30.84 5.44 22.54
CA ALA A 675 32.29 5.63 22.52
C ALA A 675 33.08 4.48 21.84
N ALA A 676 32.45 3.32 21.63
CA ALA A 676 33.06 2.16 21.01
C ALA A 676 32.03 1.33 20.23
N VAL A 677 32.50 0.65 19.19
CA VAL A 677 31.67 -0.19 18.31
C VAL A 677 32.41 -1.46 17.88
N GLN A 678 31.67 -2.55 17.73
CA GLN A 678 32.16 -3.77 17.09
C GLN A 678 32.06 -3.62 15.58
N GLY A 679 33.04 -2.94 14.97
CA GLY A 679 32.97 -2.58 13.54
C GLY A 679 32.93 -3.79 12.62
N THR A 680 33.54 -4.93 12.98
CA THR A 680 33.48 -6.17 12.18
C THR A 680 32.07 -6.71 11.99
N ARG A 681 31.10 -6.33 12.85
CA ARG A 681 29.68 -6.65 12.68
C ARG A 681 28.91 -5.68 11.79
N ARG A 682 29.54 -4.59 11.36
CA ARG A 682 28.91 -3.53 10.56
C ARG A 682 29.32 -3.57 9.10
N TRP A 683 30.33 -4.36 8.75
CA TRP A 683 30.83 -4.52 7.38
C TRP A 683 30.45 -5.89 6.84
N TYR A 684 29.70 -5.88 5.75
CA TYR A 684 29.13 -7.05 5.10
C TYR A 684 29.81 -7.32 3.77
N LEU A 685 30.23 -8.56 3.57
CA LEU A 685 30.60 -9.08 2.25
C LEU A 685 29.32 -9.63 1.58
N PRO A 686 28.93 -9.12 0.40
CA PRO A 686 27.69 -9.54 -0.27
C PRO A 686 27.62 -11.06 -0.47
N GLY A 687 26.58 -11.69 0.04
CA GLY A 687 26.35 -13.14 -0.09
C GLY A 687 27.02 -14.01 0.99
N GLU A 688 27.97 -13.46 1.76
CA GLU A 688 28.77 -14.25 2.72
C GLU A 688 28.62 -13.81 4.18
N GLY A 689 28.09 -12.60 4.46
CA GLY A 689 27.79 -12.15 5.82
C GLY A 689 28.76 -11.10 6.35
N THR A 690 28.81 -10.90 7.67
CA THR A 690 29.71 -9.91 8.27
C THR A 690 31.13 -10.43 8.41
N LEU A 691 32.11 -9.54 8.53
CA LEU A 691 33.48 -9.91 8.92
C LEU A 691 33.52 -10.70 10.25
N ALA A 692 32.58 -10.44 11.16
CA ALA A 692 32.48 -11.18 12.41
C ALA A 692 31.93 -12.60 12.21
N ASP A 693 30.98 -12.79 11.28
CA ASP A 693 30.41 -14.09 10.95
C ASP A 693 31.47 -14.98 10.28
N LEU A 694 32.16 -14.43 9.27
CA LEU A 694 33.25 -15.11 8.56
C LEU A 694 34.37 -15.57 9.51
N ALA A 695 34.77 -14.73 10.46
CA ALA A 695 35.78 -15.09 11.45
C ALA A 695 35.26 -16.13 12.46
N GLY A 696 33.96 -16.11 12.76
CA GLY A 696 33.30 -17.07 13.64
C GLY A 696 33.21 -18.46 13.02
N GLU A 697 32.90 -18.54 11.72
CA GLU A 697 32.86 -19.79 10.95
C GLU A 697 34.24 -20.44 10.89
N LEU A 698 35.27 -19.65 10.57
CA LEU A 698 36.65 -20.13 10.54
C LEU A 698 37.11 -20.68 11.90
N LEU A 699 36.76 -20.01 13.01
CA LEU A 699 37.09 -20.50 14.35
C LEU A 699 36.37 -21.82 14.67
N ALA A 700 35.10 -21.93 14.30
CA ALA A 700 34.34 -23.16 14.49
C ALA A 700 34.93 -24.33 13.69
N ASP A 701 35.39 -24.07 12.46
CA ASP A 701 36.05 -25.06 11.60
C ASP A 701 37.41 -25.49 12.18
N MET A 702 38.20 -24.55 12.70
CA MET A 702 39.49 -24.84 13.36
C MET A 702 39.33 -25.64 14.66
N GLU A 703 38.31 -25.31 15.47
CA GLU A 703 37.95 -26.06 16.68
C GLU A 703 37.46 -27.47 16.35
N ALA A 704 36.72 -27.65 15.26
CA ALA A 704 36.26 -28.96 14.78
C ALA A 704 37.39 -29.81 14.18
N ALA A 705 38.42 -29.20 13.60
CA ALA A 705 39.58 -29.88 13.00
C ALA A 705 40.66 -30.31 14.03
N GLY A 706 40.56 -29.88 15.29
CA GLY A 706 41.55 -30.20 16.33
C GLY A 706 42.82 -29.32 16.31
N ASP A 707 42.85 -28.30 15.46
CA ASP A 707 43.96 -27.32 15.29
C ASP A 707 43.65 -25.98 15.98
N GLY A 708 42.97 -26.02 17.13
CA GLY A 708 42.79 -24.84 17.97
C GLY A 708 44.13 -24.29 18.45
N PRO A 709 44.33 -22.96 18.53
CA PRO A 709 45.58 -22.39 19.02
C PRO A 709 45.80 -22.88 20.45
N GLY A 710 46.89 -23.64 20.63
CA GLY A 710 47.33 -24.12 21.93
C GLY A 710 47.44 -22.97 22.92
N VAL A 711 46.91 -23.22 24.11
CA VAL A 711 47.08 -22.36 25.27
C VAL A 711 48.57 -22.33 25.63
N GLU A 712 49.21 -21.18 25.41
CA GLU A 712 50.34 -20.71 26.23
C GLU A 712 49.93 -19.44 26.97
#